data_AF-A0A962DIG4-F1
#
_entry.id   AF-A0A962DIG4-F1
#
_cell.length_a   1.000
_cell.length_b   1.000
_cell.length_c   1.000
_cell.angle_alpha   90.00
_cell.angle_beta   90.00
_cell.angle_gamma   90.00
#
_symmetry.space_group_name_H-M   'P 1'
#
loop_
_entity.id
_entity.type
_entity.pdbx_description
1 polymer ?
#
loop_
_entity_poly.entity_id
_entity_poly.type
_entity_poly.pdbx_seq_one_letter_code
_entity_poly.pdbx_strand_id
1 'polypeptide(L)'
;MKYKNIREEELKNKVGVDWFKLFDTTEILGNIDFTVFPKQSDLFGRTPLLWAEAKTGNYDIPTMFVQLILTIGKARTFDKTLPPAFLGAFDFKKIAFVDYINIQDIFYLNDFNWNVTPSNHETKEFKYIKERIKAILKIKTYVFDYQKDEKILKNFIKNNIAKATTKSKIKIDKNNFIPIYLRWLEIVKPIIGVNWEELKRANILDSDFYLADLFVDDNDTQNIEDDLTIRDSLFVVYQNQGYKIAKENIKQMFDATVNIKNKDTYLQFWKLYKRPPLKEFQDYIIERRDLLVPQDIRERKGAFFTPRMWVELSQKYLTDFLGENWQDEFYIWDCAAGTGNLLAGLTNKYNIYASTLDQADINVMHERIEHGANLLEKHVFQFDFLNDDFSPKSKNGKIPDSLFDIINDAEKRKKLIIYINPPYAEADNRIGEGRKGVAESNIHKKYSDKMGYTKREMYIQFLTRIYFEIPHVVLANFSTLKNLQAPRFLDFRNFYKAKLEKLFLSPAKTFDNVSGEFPIGFFIWDTKKEEKFEFIEADVYDKNKDFIGIKNIWAYDNLKFINDWVKTFRKTNSESIATIIGVGSDFQNQRLVRFGEPFMKVPASNHNWQTSKDNLIQTSIYYTVRRIIDANWLNDRDQFLWPDIGWQEDTEFQNDCLTHTLFSNNISNSFGTNHWIPFTEEEVNAKERFESHFMTDFIKGKIKIENKTDLFGNGINKNVKREFSNEANQVFDTGKELWKYYHSKPNVNVNASLYDIREYFQGRNDKGRMNSRSDDEIYMEFISELRRKLNSLADKIKPKIFKHGFLKE
;
A
#
# COMPACT_ATOMS: atom_id res chain seq x y z
N MET A 1 31.52 8.88 47.17
CA MET A 1 30.33 8.81 46.30
C MET A 1 30.53 9.80 45.17
N LYS A 2 30.53 9.34 43.91
CA LYS A 2 30.83 10.18 42.74
C LYS A 2 29.69 11.15 42.42
N TYR A 3 28.44 10.73 42.59
CA TYR A 3 27.25 11.50 42.19
C TYR A 3 26.36 11.83 43.40
N LYS A 4 26.67 12.87 44.18
CA LYS A 4 25.87 13.22 45.37
C LYS A 4 24.71 14.17 45.06
N ASN A 5 23.54 13.92 45.66
CA ASN A 5 22.37 14.80 45.69
C ASN A 5 21.86 15.26 44.31
N ILE A 6 21.91 14.37 43.31
CA ILE A 6 21.40 14.64 41.97
C ILE A 6 20.13 13.83 41.67
N ARG A 7 19.30 14.33 40.75
CA ARG A 7 18.07 13.64 40.31
C ARG A 7 18.41 12.41 39.45
N GLU A 8 17.47 11.48 39.30
CA GLU A 8 17.69 10.21 38.58
C GLU A 8 18.04 10.44 37.11
N GLU A 9 17.31 11.34 36.45
CA GLU A 9 17.61 11.77 35.08
C GLU A 9 18.99 12.43 34.96
N GLU A 10 19.40 13.21 35.95
CA GLU A 10 20.74 13.80 35.98
C GLU A 10 21.83 12.74 36.17
N LEU A 11 21.55 11.70 36.98
CA LEU A 11 22.44 10.56 37.18
C LEU A 11 22.62 9.76 35.88
N LYS A 12 21.53 9.43 35.17
CA LYS A 12 21.56 8.74 33.87
C LYS A 12 22.45 9.48 32.87
N ASN A 13 22.22 10.79 32.73
CA ASN A 13 23.00 11.65 31.83
C ASN A 13 24.49 11.71 32.22
N LYS A 14 24.80 11.89 33.50
CA LYS A 14 26.20 11.93 33.98
C LYS A 14 26.91 10.59 33.81
N VAL A 15 26.23 9.47 34.05
CA VAL A 15 26.80 8.14 33.82
C VAL A 15 27.07 7.91 32.34
N GLY A 16 26.16 8.33 31.45
CA GLY A 16 26.36 8.32 30.01
C GLY A 16 27.60 9.11 29.57
N VAL A 17 27.73 10.36 30.05
CA VAL A 17 28.85 11.25 29.72
C VAL A 17 30.19 10.75 30.29
N ASP A 18 30.20 10.29 31.54
CA ASP A 18 31.45 9.94 32.23
C ASP A 18 32.02 8.59 31.79
N TRP A 19 31.16 7.63 31.44
CA TRP A 19 31.55 6.23 31.23
C TRP A 19 31.28 5.71 29.82
N PHE A 20 30.27 6.24 29.14
CA PHE A 20 29.80 5.76 27.84
C PHE A 20 29.91 6.80 26.71
N LYS A 21 30.75 7.83 26.85
CA LYS A 21 30.92 8.93 25.87
C LYS A 21 31.15 8.50 24.41
N LEU A 22 31.73 7.31 24.22
CA LEU A 22 32.02 6.74 22.90
C LEU A 22 30.81 6.06 22.24
N PHE A 23 29.71 5.90 22.96
CA PHE A 23 28.46 5.27 22.52
C PHE A 23 27.34 6.30 22.37
N ASP A 24 26.23 5.86 21.79
CA ASP A 24 24.97 6.58 21.86
C ASP A 24 24.20 6.10 23.10
N THR A 25 23.86 7.03 23.99
CA THR A 25 23.06 6.77 25.21
C THR A 25 21.80 7.63 25.24
N THR A 26 21.40 8.20 24.10
CA THR A 26 20.26 9.10 23.97
C THR A 26 18.98 8.37 23.56
N GLU A 27 19.13 7.22 22.92
CA GLU A 27 18.01 6.35 22.55
C GLU A 27 17.46 5.64 23.80
N ILE A 28 16.14 5.67 23.98
CA ILE A 28 15.45 5.04 25.11
C ILE A 28 14.48 4.00 24.57
N LEU A 29 14.57 2.77 25.07
CA LEU A 29 13.72 1.65 24.67
C LEU A 29 12.61 1.43 25.69
N GLY A 30 11.42 1.97 25.39
CA GLY A 30 10.25 1.87 26.27
C GLY A 30 10.53 2.52 27.61
N ASN A 31 10.33 1.76 28.70
CA ASN A 31 10.55 2.23 30.08
C ASN A 31 11.92 1.81 30.66
N ILE A 32 12.86 1.36 29.83
CA ILE A 32 14.21 1.04 30.28
C ILE A 32 14.96 2.34 30.56
N ASP A 33 15.43 2.49 31.80
CA ASP A 33 16.02 3.72 32.32
C ASP A 33 17.26 4.21 31.57
N PHE A 34 18.09 3.31 31.05
CA PHE A 34 19.34 3.65 30.38
C PHE A 34 19.68 2.60 29.33
N THR A 35 20.02 3.03 28.12
CA THR A 35 20.51 2.13 27.07
C THR A 35 21.84 2.62 26.50
N VAL A 36 22.58 1.69 25.90
CA VAL A 36 23.85 1.99 25.22
C VAL A 36 23.82 1.34 23.84
N PHE A 37 24.03 2.14 22.80
CA PHE A 37 24.09 1.72 21.40
C PHE A 37 25.42 2.12 20.76
N PRO A 38 25.85 1.44 19.69
CA PRO A 38 26.92 1.94 18.83
C PRO A 38 26.54 3.30 18.21
N LYS A 39 27.50 4.22 18.02
CA LYS A 39 27.22 5.52 17.35
C LYS A 39 26.97 5.39 15.84
N GLN A 40 27.55 4.39 15.20
CA GLN A 40 27.40 4.12 13.77
C GLN A 40 26.45 2.95 13.58
N SER A 41 25.52 3.08 12.63
CA SER A 41 24.68 1.98 12.17
C SER A 41 25.46 1.06 11.24
N ASP A 42 25.28 -0.25 11.41
CA ASP A 42 25.68 -1.20 10.37
C ASP A 42 24.57 -1.29 9.29
N LEU A 43 24.79 -2.12 8.28
CA LEU A 43 23.85 -2.33 7.17
C LEU A 43 22.48 -2.89 7.63
N PHE A 44 22.37 -3.34 8.89
CA PHE A 44 21.24 -4.04 9.50
C PHE A 44 20.64 -3.28 10.71
N GLY A 45 21.13 -2.07 11.02
CA GLY A 45 20.64 -1.19 12.09
C GLY A 45 21.64 -1.00 13.23
N ARG A 46 21.15 -0.68 14.44
CA ARG A 46 21.97 -0.57 15.66
C ARG A 46 21.49 -1.59 16.69
N THR A 47 22.33 -2.57 17.02
CA THR A 47 22.02 -3.54 18.08
C THR A 47 22.33 -2.93 19.45
N PRO A 48 21.43 -2.97 20.44
CA PRO A 48 21.70 -2.45 21.78
C PRO A 48 22.82 -3.26 22.45
N LEU A 49 23.73 -2.57 23.14
CA LEU A 49 24.87 -3.16 23.86
C LEU A 49 24.58 -3.37 25.35
N LEU A 50 23.75 -2.50 25.93
CA LEU A 50 23.37 -2.52 27.34
C LEU A 50 21.93 -2.01 27.52
N TRP A 51 21.15 -2.71 28.34
CA TRP A 51 19.95 -2.17 28.97
C TRP A 51 20.19 -2.10 30.47
N ALA A 52 19.86 -0.98 31.11
CA ALA A 52 20.13 -0.80 32.53
C ALA A 52 19.03 -0.07 33.28
N GLU A 53 18.89 -0.41 34.56
CA GLU A 53 18.06 0.30 35.55
C GLU A 53 18.91 1.31 36.32
N ALA A 54 18.38 2.50 36.56
CA ALA A 54 19.04 3.55 37.34
C ALA A 54 18.30 3.81 38.65
N LYS A 55 19.03 4.09 39.74
CA LYS A 55 18.43 4.53 41.00
C LYS A 55 19.19 5.67 41.69
N THR A 56 18.42 6.60 42.26
CA THR A 56 18.98 7.70 43.07
C THR A 56 19.27 7.34 44.53
N GLY A 57 18.65 6.27 45.06
CA GLY A 57 18.86 5.78 46.42
C GLY A 57 19.93 4.68 46.52
N ASN A 58 20.30 4.30 47.75
CA ASN A 58 21.24 3.19 47.98
C ASN A 58 20.49 1.86 47.93
N TYR A 59 20.15 1.42 46.72
CA TYR A 59 19.45 0.15 46.50
C TYR A 59 20.44 -1.02 46.41
N ASP A 60 19.98 -2.20 46.86
CA ASP A 60 20.73 -3.43 46.62
C ASP A 60 20.65 -3.83 45.14
N ILE A 61 21.74 -4.41 44.64
CA ILE A 61 21.91 -4.77 43.22
C ILE A 61 20.81 -5.73 42.74
N PRO A 62 20.45 -6.80 43.49
CA PRO A 62 19.33 -7.66 43.10
C PRO A 62 18.02 -6.90 42.91
N THR A 63 17.65 -6.00 43.82
CA THR A 63 16.43 -5.19 43.68
C THR A 63 16.41 -4.37 42.38
N MET A 64 17.52 -3.76 41.99
CA MET A 64 17.59 -3.00 40.73
C MET A 64 17.48 -3.90 39.49
N PHE A 65 18.13 -5.07 39.50
CA PHE A 65 18.00 -6.03 38.40
C PHE A 65 16.60 -6.62 38.28
N VAL A 66 15.91 -6.89 39.40
CA VAL A 66 14.50 -7.34 39.36
C VAL A 66 13.62 -6.29 38.70
N GLN A 67 13.81 -5.01 39.03
CA GLN A 67 13.08 -3.92 38.37
C GLN A 67 13.34 -3.91 36.87
N LEU A 68 14.61 -4.00 36.45
CA LEU A 68 14.94 -4.08 35.03
C LEU A 68 14.27 -5.26 34.33
N ILE A 69 14.34 -6.46 34.93
CA ILE A 69 13.77 -7.69 34.36
C ILE A 69 12.25 -7.58 34.25
N LEU A 70 11.57 -7.05 35.28
CA LEU A 70 10.13 -6.81 35.23
C LEU A 70 9.78 -5.75 34.19
N THR A 71 10.58 -4.69 34.05
CA THR A 71 10.41 -3.65 33.02
C THR A 71 10.54 -4.23 31.61
N ILE A 72 11.59 -5.02 31.35
CA ILE A 72 11.82 -5.70 30.07
C ILE A 72 10.70 -6.71 29.77
N GLY A 73 10.34 -7.53 30.77
CA GLY A 73 9.32 -8.56 30.65
C GLY A 73 7.93 -7.99 30.41
N LYS A 74 7.55 -6.94 31.14
CA LYS A 74 6.27 -6.24 30.98
C LYS A 74 6.10 -5.63 29.58
N ALA A 75 7.15 -5.02 29.05
CA ALA A 75 7.13 -4.41 27.73
C ALA A 75 7.35 -5.41 26.58
N ARG A 76 7.74 -6.66 26.92
CA ARG A 76 8.25 -7.69 26.01
C ARG A 76 9.31 -7.14 25.05
N THR A 77 10.25 -6.35 25.57
CA THR A 77 11.25 -5.64 24.76
C THR A 77 12.09 -6.60 23.90
N PHE A 78 12.32 -7.82 24.40
CA PHE A 78 13.05 -8.89 23.71
C PHE A 78 12.31 -9.49 22.49
N ASP A 79 11.01 -9.25 22.34
CA ASP A 79 10.23 -9.68 21.15
C ASP A 79 10.26 -8.63 20.03
N LYS A 80 10.50 -7.37 20.38
CA LYS A 80 10.45 -6.21 19.47
C LYS A 80 11.84 -5.74 19.01
N THR A 81 12.85 -6.03 19.81
CA THR A 81 14.24 -5.62 19.59
C THR A 81 15.18 -6.75 20.00
N LEU A 82 16.28 -6.90 19.25
CA LEU A 82 17.33 -7.86 19.63
C LEU A 82 17.84 -7.51 21.04
N PRO A 83 17.90 -8.48 21.98
CA PRO A 83 18.37 -8.22 23.34
C PRO A 83 19.87 -7.87 23.36
N PRO A 84 20.31 -7.07 24.35
CA PRO A 84 21.70 -6.66 24.46
C PRO A 84 22.55 -7.81 24.98
N ALA A 85 23.87 -7.69 24.85
CA ALA A 85 24.79 -8.64 25.46
C ALA A 85 24.76 -8.56 27.00
N PHE A 86 24.52 -7.37 27.56
CA PHE A 86 24.52 -7.14 29.00
C PHE A 86 23.23 -6.49 29.48
N LEU A 87 22.81 -6.90 30.68
CA LEU A 87 21.93 -6.11 31.55
C LEU A 87 22.78 -5.38 32.58
N GLY A 88 22.35 -4.18 32.96
CA GLY A 88 23.03 -3.34 33.95
C GLY A 88 22.12 -2.81 35.04
N ALA A 89 22.72 -2.40 36.15
CA ALA A 89 22.02 -1.66 37.19
C ALA A 89 23.00 -0.69 37.86
N PHE A 90 22.62 0.56 38.06
CA PHE A 90 23.49 1.54 38.72
C PHE A 90 22.77 2.52 39.64
N ASP A 91 23.53 3.03 40.60
CA ASP A 91 23.10 4.11 41.49
C ASP A 91 24.16 5.21 41.59
N PHE A 92 24.06 6.08 42.59
CA PHE A 92 25.01 7.18 42.80
C PHE A 92 26.47 6.76 43.12
N LYS A 93 26.70 5.51 43.49
CA LYS A 93 27.99 4.99 43.99
C LYS A 93 28.60 3.95 43.06
N LYS A 94 27.79 3.08 42.47
CA LYS A 94 28.26 1.87 41.81
C LYS A 94 27.44 1.52 40.56
N ILE A 95 28.05 0.75 39.66
CA ILE A 95 27.41 0.12 38.51
C ILE A 95 27.69 -1.39 38.52
N ALA A 96 26.68 -2.16 38.13
CA ALA A 96 26.74 -3.61 38.06
C ALA A 96 26.33 -4.09 36.66
N PHE A 97 26.98 -5.15 36.17
CA PHE A 97 26.69 -5.78 34.88
C PHE A 97 26.53 -7.28 35.01
N VAL A 98 25.62 -7.87 34.23
CA VAL A 98 25.45 -9.31 34.09
C VAL A 98 25.16 -9.64 32.63
N ASP A 99 25.73 -10.73 32.12
CA ASP A 99 25.41 -11.17 30.75
C ASP A 99 23.92 -11.50 30.65
N TYR A 100 23.25 -11.01 29.60
CA TYR A 100 21.81 -11.24 29.38
C TYR A 100 21.45 -12.73 29.40
N ILE A 101 22.32 -13.57 28.83
CA ILE A 101 22.16 -15.03 28.79
C ILE A 101 21.99 -15.69 30.16
N ASN A 102 22.61 -15.13 31.21
CA ASN A 102 22.52 -15.72 32.55
C ASN A 102 21.16 -15.49 33.22
N ILE A 103 20.32 -14.63 32.62
CA ILE A 103 19.02 -14.21 33.15
C ILE A 103 17.90 -14.45 32.12
N GLN A 104 18.26 -14.79 30.88
CA GLN A 104 17.31 -14.85 29.77
C GLN A 104 16.15 -15.84 30.02
N ASP A 105 16.41 -16.95 30.71
CA ASP A 105 15.42 -18.00 31.00
C ASP A 105 14.22 -17.45 31.79
N ILE A 106 14.44 -16.39 32.57
CA ILE A 106 13.39 -15.75 33.36
C ILE A 106 12.34 -15.13 32.46
N PHE A 107 12.72 -14.59 31.31
CA PHE A 107 11.78 -14.01 30.33
C PHE A 107 10.89 -15.07 29.66
N TYR A 108 11.19 -16.36 29.85
CA TYR A 108 10.45 -17.48 29.26
C TYR A 108 9.69 -18.31 30.32
N LEU A 109 9.45 -17.75 31.50
CA LEU A 109 8.64 -18.41 32.53
C LEU A 109 7.18 -18.50 32.10
N ASN A 110 6.68 -19.73 31.98
CA ASN A 110 5.26 -20.02 31.86
C ASN A 110 4.56 -19.67 33.19
N ASP A 111 3.33 -19.18 33.12
CA ASP A 111 2.50 -18.78 34.28
C ASP A 111 3.10 -17.69 35.19
N PHE A 112 3.94 -16.80 34.64
CA PHE A 112 4.45 -15.63 35.34
C PHE A 112 3.71 -14.34 34.96
N ASN A 113 3.20 -13.60 35.95
CA ASN A 113 2.47 -12.34 35.72
C ASN A 113 3.43 -11.16 35.49
N TRP A 114 3.74 -10.89 34.23
CA TRP A 114 4.61 -9.77 33.82
C TRP A 114 4.02 -8.37 34.01
N ASN A 115 2.72 -8.25 34.29
CA ASN A 115 2.05 -6.94 34.34
C ASN A 115 2.21 -6.22 35.69
N VAL A 116 2.89 -6.83 36.66
CA VAL A 116 3.19 -6.18 37.95
C VAL A 116 3.98 -4.89 37.76
N THR A 117 3.73 -3.90 38.62
CA THR A 117 4.51 -2.67 38.63
C THR A 117 5.97 -3.00 39.02
N PRO A 118 6.97 -2.76 38.16
CA PRO A 118 8.35 -3.15 38.42
C PRO A 118 8.89 -2.59 39.74
N SER A 119 8.51 -1.36 40.10
CA SER A 119 8.92 -0.70 41.36
C SER A 119 8.19 -1.19 42.62
N ASN A 120 7.18 -2.07 42.51
CA ASN A 120 6.46 -2.59 43.68
C ASN A 120 7.13 -3.86 44.23
N HIS A 121 7.95 -3.67 45.27
CA HIS A 121 8.79 -4.73 45.86
C HIS A 121 8.00 -5.76 46.69
N GLU A 122 6.74 -5.49 46.99
CA GLU A 122 5.92 -6.36 47.83
C GLU A 122 5.22 -7.48 47.06
N THR A 123 5.16 -7.39 45.73
CA THR A 123 4.52 -8.37 44.86
C THR A 123 5.19 -9.75 44.94
N LYS A 124 4.40 -10.81 44.70
CA LYS A 124 4.90 -12.19 44.70
C LYS A 124 5.92 -12.40 43.59
N GLU A 125 5.67 -11.79 42.45
CA GLU A 125 6.47 -11.80 41.23
C GLU A 125 7.84 -11.15 41.46
N PHE A 126 7.88 -9.99 42.13
CA PHE A 126 9.12 -9.33 42.49
C PHE A 126 9.95 -10.19 43.44
N LYS A 127 9.34 -10.70 44.51
CA LYS A 127 10.01 -11.58 45.49
C LYS A 127 10.51 -12.87 44.84
N TYR A 128 9.73 -13.45 43.92
CA TYR A 128 10.08 -14.65 43.18
C TYR A 128 11.30 -14.44 42.28
N ILE A 129 11.29 -13.41 41.41
CA ILE A 129 12.46 -13.12 40.56
C ILE A 129 13.66 -12.78 41.43
N LYS A 130 13.47 -11.99 42.50
CA LYS A 130 14.56 -11.61 43.41
C LYS A 130 15.26 -12.85 43.97
N GLU A 131 14.54 -13.82 44.49
CA GLU A 131 15.13 -15.06 45.01
C GLU A 131 15.77 -15.90 43.90
N ARG A 132 15.16 -15.96 42.70
CA ARG A 132 15.70 -16.70 41.55
C ARG A 132 17.04 -16.17 41.06
N ILE A 133 17.20 -14.84 40.94
CA ILE A 133 18.44 -14.24 40.41
C ILE A 133 19.50 -14.01 41.47
N LYS A 134 19.16 -14.03 42.77
CA LYS A 134 20.08 -13.68 43.87
C LYS A 134 21.38 -14.48 43.84
N ALA A 135 21.27 -15.79 43.64
CA ALA A 135 22.44 -16.69 43.57
C ALA A 135 23.26 -16.44 42.31
N ILE A 136 22.59 -16.20 41.17
CA ILE A 136 23.21 -15.89 39.89
C ILE A 136 23.99 -14.58 39.98
N LEU A 137 23.36 -13.52 40.49
CA LEU A 137 23.97 -12.19 40.61
C LEU A 137 25.15 -12.18 41.59
N LYS A 138 25.11 -13.01 42.65
CA LYS A 138 26.24 -13.11 43.59
C LYS A 138 27.52 -13.63 42.92
N ILE A 139 27.39 -14.47 41.88
CA ILE A 139 28.52 -15.17 41.25
C ILE A 139 28.88 -14.55 39.88
N LYS A 140 27.88 -14.07 39.13
CA LYS A 140 27.98 -13.73 37.71
C LYS A 140 27.86 -12.23 37.43
N THR A 141 27.82 -11.39 38.46
CA THR A 141 27.76 -9.93 38.31
C THR A 141 29.13 -9.29 38.47
N TYR A 142 29.46 -8.38 37.56
CA TYR A 142 30.61 -7.49 37.68
C TYR A 142 30.17 -6.18 38.34
N VAL A 143 30.69 -5.86 39.52
CA VAL A 143 30.32 -4.67 40.29
C VAL A 143 31.51 -3.74 40.42
N PHE A 144 31.30 -2.45 40.12
CA PHE A 144 32.34 -1.43 40.14
C PHE A 144 31.89 -0.21 40.94
N ASP A 145 32.68 0.20 41.93
CA ASP A 145 32.55 1.51 42.56
C ASP A 145 33.18 2.58 41.67
N TYR A 146 32.41 3.63 41.36
CA TYR A 146 32.82 4.64 40.39
C TYR A 146 34.12 5.39 40.75
N GLN A 147 34.47 5.47 42.04
CA GLN A 147 35.69 6.14 42.50
C GLN A 147 36.83 5.17 42.69
N LYS A 148 36.57 4.01 43.31
CA LYS A 148 37.63 3.04 43.62
C LYS A 148 38.10 2.26 42.38
N ASP A 149 37.16 1.95 41.48
CA ASP A 149 37.40 1.02 40.37
C ASP A 149 37.45 1.72 39.01
N GLU A 150 37.68 3.05 38.98
CA GLU A 150 37.57 3.86 37.77
C GLU A 150 38.35 3.30 36.57
N LYS A 151 39.62 2.92 36.77
CA LYS A 151 40.47 2.36 35.71
C LYS A 151 39.95 1.00 35.23
N ILE A 152 39.47 0.18 36.15
CA ILE A 152 38.98 -1.18 35.86
C ILE A 152 37.65 -1.10 35.12
N LEU A 153 36.74 -0.22 35.54
CA LEU A 153 35.46 0.03 34.87
C LEU A 153 35.66 0.56 33.45
N LYS A 154 36.56 1.52 33.24
CA LYS A 154 36.92 2.01 31.89
C LYS A 154 37.42 0.88 30.99
N ASN A 155 38.29 0.01 31.52
CA ASN A 155 38.78 -1.17 30.79
C ASN A 155 37.66 -2.18 30.51
N PHE A 156 36.76 -2.41 31.47
CA PHE A 156 35.63 -3.33 31.30
C PHE A 156 34.69 -2.85 30.18
N ILE A 157 34.30 -1.57 30.19
CA ILE A 157 33.44 -0.99 29.15
C ILE A 157 34.12 -1.09 27.78
N LYS A 158 35.40 -0.69 27.68
CA LYS A 158 36.14 -0.72 26.41
C LYS A 158 36.32 -2.13 25.83
N ASN A 159 36.51 -3.14 26.68
CA ASN A 159 36.84 -4.49 26.21
C ASN A 159 35.65 -5.45 26.16
N ASN A 160 34.61 -5.22 26.97
CA ASN A 160 33.45 -6.12 27.04
C ASN A 160 32.21 -5.47 26.42
N ILE A 161 31.83 -4.24 26.81
CA ILE A 161 30.64 -3.57 26.25
C ILE A 161 30.90 -3.12 24.81
N ALA A 162 32.04 -2.50 24.52
CA ALA A 162 32.35 -1.98 23.17
C ALA A 162 32.53 -3.06 22.10
N LYS A 163 32.91 -4.27 22.53
CA LYS A 163 33.20 -5.42 21.66
C LYS A 163 32.12 -6.50 21.76
N ALA A 164 31.03 -6.23 22.46
CA ALA A 164 29.94 -7.16 22.61
C ALA A 164 29.19 -7.29 21.28
N THR A 165 29.35 -8.42 20.61
CA THR A 165 28.35 -8.95 19.67
C THR A 165 27.39 -9.85 20.46
N THR A 166 26.17 -10.07 19.98
CA THR A 166 25.22 -11.05 20.55
C THR A 166 25.90 -12.42 20.62
N LYS A 167 26.48 -12.76 21.78
CA LYS A 167 27.31 -13.96 21.97
C LYS A 167 26.52 -15.27 21.92
N SER A 168 25.20 -15.23 21.72
CA SER A 168 24.36 -16.43 21.75
C SER A 168 23.18 -16.31 20.80
N LYS A 169 23.08 -17.26 19.87
CA LYS A 169 21.96 -17.45 18.95
C LYS A 169 20.65 -17.68 19.74
N ILE A 170 19.53 -17.09 19.30
CA ILE A 170 18.19 -17.24 19.92
C ILE A 170 17.68 -18.67 19.66
N LYS A 171 17.34 -19.42 20.71
CA LYS A 171 16.75 -20.78 20.55
C LYS A 171 15.35 -20.70 19.95
N ILE A 172 15.06 -21.58 19.00
CA ILE A 172 13.74 -21.66 18.35
C ILE A 172 12.85 -22.67 19.08
N ASP A 173 11.62 -22.29 19.40
CA ASP A 173 10.64 -23.07 20.15
C ASP A 173 9.20 -22.93 19.60
N LYS A 174 8.23 -23.55 20.29
CA LYS A 174 6.80 -23.50 19.91
C LYS A 174 6.17 -22.11 19.92
N ASN A 175 6.78 -21.14 20.60
CA ASN A 175 6.21 -19.80 20.78
C ASN A 175 6.81 -18.77 19.80
N ASN A 176 8.02 -19.02 19.27
CA ASN A 176 8.73 -18.04 18.45
C ASN A 176 8.90 -18.43 16.97
N PHE A 177 8.59 -19.67 16.56
CA PHE A 177 8.74 -20.10 15.17
C PHE A 177 7.82 -19.35 14.18
N ILE A 178 6.68 -18.81 14.64
CA ILE A 178 5.78 -17.99 13.80
C ILE A 178 6.31 -16.55 13.61
N PRO A 179 6.70 -15.81 14.67
CA PRO A 179 7.38 -14.52 14.49
C PRO A 179 8.63 -14.58 13.60
N ILE A 180 9.42 -15.66 13.71
CA ILE A 180 10.60 -15.88 12.86
C ILE A 180 10.18 -16.09 11.40
N TYR A 181 9.10 -16.85 11.16
CA TYR A 181 8.53 -17.01 9.83
C TYR A 181 8.13 -15.68 9.19
N LEU A 182 7.48 -14.79 9.94
CA LEU A 182 7.07 -13.47 9.43
C LEU A 182 8.27 -12.63 9.00
N ARG A 183 9.36 -12.64 9.79
CA ARG A 183 10.61 -11.95 9.41
C ARG A 183 11.30 -12.64 8.23
N TRP A 184 11.22 -13.96 8.16
CA TRP A 184 11.76 -14.74 7.04
C TRP A 184 11.03 -14.40 5.73
N LEU A 185 9.72 -14.17 5.76
CA LEU A 185 8.93 -13.72 4.59
C LEU A 185 9.42 -12.38 4.03
N GLU A 186 9.86 -11.47 4.90
CA GLU A 186 10.35 -10.15 4.49
C GLU A 186 11.81 -10.20 3.98
N ILE A 187 12.65 -11.03 4.60
CA ILE A 187 14.11 -10.96 4.43
C ILE A 187 14.63 -12.09 3.52
N VAL A 188 14.18 -13.33 3.74
CA VAL A 188 14.72 -14.51 3.07
C VAL A 188 13.87 -14.92 1.86
N LYS A 189 12.53 -14.88 1.94
CA LYS A 189 11.65 -15.20 0.80
C LYS A 189 12.01 -14.44 -0.50
N PRO A 190 12.30 -13.11 -0.49
CA PRO A 190 12.58 -12.37 -1.72
C PRO A 190 13.89 -12.78 -2.41
N ILE A 191 14.82 -13.36 -1.66
CA ILE A 191 16.13 -13.77 -2.17
C ILE A 191 16.15 -15.22 -2.64
N ILE A 192 15.04 -15.96 -2.56
CA ILE A 192 14.94 -17.32 -3.13
C ILE A 192 14.71 -17.25 -4.65
N GLY A 193 15.46 -18.08 -5.38
CA GLY A 193 15.53 -18.18 -6.85
C GLY A 193 14.32 -18.78 -7.56
N VAL A 194 13.08 -18.53 -7.14
CA VAL A 194 11.89 -19.23 -7.67
C VAL A 194 10.86 -18.31 -8.32
N ASN A 195 10.04 -18.92 -9.17
CA ASN A 195 8.75 -18.37 -9.55
C ASN A 195 7.67 -18.90 -8.58
N TRP A 196 7.33 -18.08 -7.59
CA TRP A 196 6.36 -18.43 -6.54
C TRP A 196 4.98 -18.83 -7.10
N GLU A 197 4.56 -18.24 -8.23
CA GLU A 197 3.28 -18.57 -8.88
C GLU A 197 3.26 -19.99 -9.47
N GLU A 198 4.39 -20.48 -9.97
CA GLU A 198 4.48 -21.82 -10.54
C GLU A 198 4.52 -22.89 -9.44
N LEU A 199 5.30 -22.65 -8.37
CA LEU A 199 5.37 -23.56 -7.21
C LEU A 199 4.03 -23.70 -6.50
N LYS A 200 3.29 -22.60 -6.37
CA LYS A 200 1.94 -22.57 -5.82
C LYS A 200 0.97 -23.43 -6.63
N ARG A 201 1.05 -23.43 -7.97
CA ARG A 201 0.25 -24.34 -8.83
C ARG A 201 0.61 -25.82 -8.62
N ALA A 202 1.84 -26.10 -8.21
CA ALA A 202 2.30 -27.43 -7.83
C ALA A 202 2.03 -27.77 -6.35
N ASN A 203 1.28 -26.93 -5.62
CA ASN A 203 0.97 -27.09 -4.19
C ASN A 203 2.21 -27.12 -3.28
N ILE A 204 3.22 -26.31 -3.64
CA ILE A 204 4.43 -26.07 -2.84
C ILE A 204 4.39 -24.61 -2.39
N LEU A 205 4.51 -24.40 -1.08
CA LEU A 205 4.22 -23.14 -0.40
C LEU A 205 5.51 -22.49 0.14
N ASP A 206 5.45 -21.20 0.45
CA ASP A 206 6.57 -20.49 1.09
C ASP A 206 6.92 -21.04 2.47
N SER A 207 5.91 -21.53 3.21
CA SER A 207 6.11 -22.24 4.47
C SER A 207 6.93 -23.53 4.32
N ASP A 208 6.89 -24.21 3.16
CA ASP A 208 7.73 -25.40 2.92
C ASP A 208 9.22 -25.03 2.83
N PHE A 209 9.55 -23.88 2.22
CA PHE A 209 10.93 -23.35 2.20
C PHE A 209 11.38 -22.87 3.56
N TYR A 210 10.49 -22.23 4.32
CA TYR A 210 10.80 -21.83 5.69
C TYR A 210 11.09 -23.03 6.58
N LEU A 211 10.28 -24.10 6.51
CA LEU A 211 10.55 -25.33 7.25
C LEU A 211 11.86 -25.98 6.80
N ALA A 212 12.17 -25.97 5.50
CA ALA A 212 13.44 -26.44 4.98
C ALA A 212 14.63 -25.72 5.63
N ASP A 213 14.56 -24.39 5.77
CA ASP A 213 15.59 -23.61 6.44
C ASP A 213 15.62 -23.79 7.97
N LEU A 214 14.45 -23.98 8.58
CA LEU A 214 14.30 -24.12 10.01
C LEU A 214 14.96 -25.42 10.50
N PHE A 215 14.78 -26.51 9.75
CA PHE A 215 15.29 -27.85 10.06
C PHE A 215 16.69 -28.11 9.48
N VAL A 216 17.56 -27.11 9.55
CA VAL A 216 19.00 -27.20 9.25
C VAL A 216 19.80 -27.26 10.54
N ASP A 217 20.77 -28.15 10.63
CA ASP A 217 21.88 -28.06 11.58
C ASP A 217 22.98 -27.21 10.95
N ASP A 218 23.23 -26.06 11.56
CA ASP A 218 24.25 -25.11 11.12
C ASP A 218 25.61 -25.35 11.80
N ASN A 219 25.76 -26.46 12.53
CA ASN A 219 26.97 -26.84 13.27
C ASN A 219 27.50 -25.73 14.22
N ASP A 220 26.62 -24.80 14.64
CA ASP A 220 26.97 -23.56 15.34
C ASP A 220 28.01 -22.69 14.58
N THR A 221 28.13 -22.83 13.26
CA THR A 221 29.01 -22.03 12.39
C THR A 221 28.25 -20.90 11.68
N GLN A 222 28.97 -20.09 10.88
CA GLN A 222 28.41 -19.13 9.92
C GLN A 222 28.74 -19.54 8.47
N ASN A 223 29.01 -20.83 8.26
CA ASN A 223 29.41 -21.35 6.98
C ASN A 223 28.25 -22.11 6.33
N ILE A 224 27.60 -21.49 5.35
CA ILE A 224 26.47 -22.09 4.62
C ILE A 224 26.82 -23.44 3.96
N GLU A 225 28.11 -23.74 3.76
CA GLU A 225 28.58 -24.99 3.16
C GLU A 225 28.50 -26.21 4.08
N ASP A 226 28.47 -25.99 5.40
CA ASP A 226 28.33 -27.08 6.39
C ASP A 226 26.92 -27.24 6.94
N ASP A 227 25.97 -26.39 6.51
CA ASP A 227 24.55 -26.51 6.83
C ASP A 227 23.99 -27.85 6.29
N LEU A 228 23.47 -28.69 7.19
CA LEU A 228 22.88 -29.99 6.87
C LEU A 228 21.41 -30.06 7.28
N THR A 229 20.55 -30.54 6.38
CA THR A 229 19.17 -30.89 6.74
C THR A 229 19.16 -31.97 7.81
N ILE A 230 18.32 -31.79 8.83
CA ILE A 230 18.04 -32.83 9.83
C ILE A 230 16.69 -33.53 9.59
N ARG A 231 15.97 -33.18 8.51
CA ARG A 231 14.64 -33.71 8.22
C ARG A 231 14.39 -33.82 6.71
N ASP A 232 14.74 -34.96 6.16
CA ASP A 232 14.62 -35.25 4.71
C ASP A 232 13.18 -35.55 4.25
N SER A 233 12.23 -35.67 5.17
CA SER A 233 10.81 -35.95 4.88
C SER A 233 9.98 -34.71 4.50
N LEU A 234 10.60 -33.54 4.42
CA LEU A 234 9.94 -32.28 4.04
C LEU A 234 9.70 -32.22 2.51
N PHE A 235 8.69 -31.45 2.10
CA PHE A 235 8.37 -31.23 0.67
C PHE A 235 9.47 -30.48 -0.07
N VAL A 236 10.11 -29.55 0.64
CA VAL A 236 11.30 -28.82 0.23
C VAL A 236 12.37 -29.14 1.27
N VAL A 237 13.56 -29.52 0.83
CA VAL A 237 14.67 -29.88 1.70
C VAL A 237 15.83 -28.94 1.43
N TYR A 238 16.51 -28.46 2.47
CA TYR A 238 17.72 -27.68 2.30
C TYR A 238 18.86 -28.59 1.81
N GLN A 239 19.49 -28.23 0.70
CA GLN A 239 20.61 -29.00 0.13
C GLN A 239 21.51 -28.10 -0.72
N ASN A 240 22.83 -28.29 -0.62
CA ASN A 240 23.84 -27.63 -1.45
C ASN A 240 23.71 -26.10 -1.47
N GLN A 241 23.59 -25.46 -0.30
CA GLN A 241 23.50 -23.99 -0.17
C GLN A 241 22.24 -23.39 -0.84
N GLY A 242 21.17 -24.19 -0.89
CA GLY A 242 19.90 -23.88 -1.53
C GLY A 242 18.86 -24.92 -1.14
N TYR A 243 17.91 -25.18 -2.04
CA TYR A 243 16.82 -26.11 -1.77
C TYR A 243 16.71 -27.15 -2.87
N LYS A 244 16.27 -28.33 -2.49
CA LYS A 244 15.90 -29.42 -3.38
C LYS A 244 14.41 -29.70 -3.24
N ILE A 245 13.75 -29.86 -4.39
CA ILE A 245 12.38 -30.31 -4.50
C ILE A 245 12.39 -31.62 -5.27
N ALA A 246 11.88 -32.69 -4.66
CA ALA A 246 11.85 -34.01 -5.26
C ALA A 246 10.99 -34.01 -6.54
N LYS A 247 11.45 -34.69 -7.59
CA LYS A 247 10.78 -34.76 -8.90
C LYS A 247 9.31 -35.23 -8.81
N GLU A 248 9.00 -36.07 -7.83
CA GLU A 248 7.65 -36.58 -7.54
C GLU A 248 6.69 -35.46 -7.14
N ASN A 249 7.20 -34.41 -6.46
CA ASN A 249 6.40 -33.28 -5.97
C ASN A 249 6.10 -32.23 -7.06
N ILE A 250 6.87 -32.20 -8.15
CA ILE A 250 6.75 -31.21 -9.23
C ILE A 250 6.45 -31.81 -10.61
N LYS A 251 6.25 -33.13 -10.70
CA LYS A 251 5.96 -33.86 -11.95
C LYS A 251 6.98 -33.60 -13.07
N GLN A 252 8.27 -33.55 -12.71
CA GLN A 252 9.39 -33.37 -13.65
C GLN A 252 10.23 -34.66 -13.76
N MET A 253 11.13 -34.73 -14.75
CA MET A 253 12.04 -35.89 -14.92
C MET A 253 13.18 -35.91 -13.90
N PHE A 254 13.54 -34.74 -13.34
CA PHE A 254 14.65 -34.55 -12.41
C PHE A 254 14.21 -33.70 -11.22
N ASP A 255 14.96 -33.80 -10.12
CA ASP A 255 14.75 -32.98 -8.95
C ASP A 255 15.04 -31.51 -9.28
N ALA A 256 14.22 -30.58 -8.79
CA ALA A 256 14.50 -29.17 -8.96
C ALA A 256 15.46 -28.69 -7.87
N THR A 257 16.49 -27.97 -8.29
CA THR A 257 17.40 -27.26 -7.38
C THR A 257 17.07 -25.77 -7.42
N VAL A 258 16.92 -25.17 -6.25
CA VAL A 258 16.59 -23.76 -6.07
C VAL A 258 17.72 -23.06 -5.35
N ASN A 259 18.23 -21.99 -5.95
CA ASN A 259 19.33 -21.23 -5.37
C ASN A 259 18.85 -20.07 -4.49
N ILE A 260 19.63 -19.78 -3.45
CA ILE A 260 19.53 -18.52 -2.69
C ILE A 260 20.36 -17.46 -3.45
N LYS A 261 19.70 -16.40 -3.94
CA LYS A 261 20.31 -15.33 -4.74
C LYS A 261 21.31 -14.48 -3.95
N ASN A 262 21.04 -14.25 -2.66
CA ASN A 262 21.88 -13.45 -1.78
C ASN A 262 22.20 -14.23 -0.49
N LYS A 263 23.33 -14.94 -0.49
CA LYS A 263 23.76 -15.79 0.63
C LYS A 263 24.16 -14.98 1.87
N ASP A 264 24.66 -13.75 1.70
CA ASP A 264 25.02 -12.90 2.82
C ASP A 264 23.78 -12.51 3.64
N THR A 265 22.70 -12.08 2.98
CA THR A 265 21.42 -11.78 3.65
C THR A 265 20.86 -13.02 4.36
N TYR A 266 20.96 -14.20 3.75
CA TYR A 266 20.55 -15.46 4.37
C TYR A 266 21.35 -15.78 5.64
N LEU A 267 22.68 -15.71 5.56
CA LEU A 267 23.58 -15.98 6.68
C LEU A 267 23.39 -14.98 7.81
N GLN A 268 23.23 -13.69 7.50
CA GLN A 268 23.00 -12.66 8.52
C GLN A 268 21.65 -12.84 9.22
N PHE A 269 20.63 -13.30 8.51
CA PHE A 269 19.34 -13.64 9.11
C PHE A 269 19.48 -14.82 10.10
N TRP A 270 20.08 -15.92 9.65
CA TRP A 270 20.17 -17.15 10.46
C TRP A 270 21.21 -17.09 11.57
N LYS A 271 22.22 -16.22 11.46
CA LYS A 271 23.17 -15.91 12.54
C LYS A 271 22.50 -15.49 13.86
N LEU A 272 21.27 -14.99 13.80
CA LEU A 272 20.50 -14.57 14.97
C LEU A 272 19.84 -15.73 15.73
N TYR A 273 19.67 -16.90 15.11
CA TYR A 273 18.85 -18.00 15.63
C TYR A 273 19.63 -19.31 15.70
N LYS A 274 19.38 -20.11 16.74
CA LYS A 274 20.00 -21.41 16.90
C LYS A 274 19.15 -22.42 16.16
N ARG A 275 19.67 -22.94 15.05
CA ARG A 275 19.05 -24.01 14.28
C ARG A 275 19.75 -25.34 14.59
N PRO A 276 19.02 -26.47 14.56
CA PRO A 276 17.56 -26.58 14.38
C PRO A 276 16.78 -26.16 15.64
N PRO A 277 15.43 -26.08 15.61
CA PRO A 277 14.60 -25.85 16.79
C PRO A 277 14.88 -26.84 17.91
N LEU A 278 14.53 -26.42 19.13
CA LEU A 278 14.63 -27.29 20.31
C LEU A 278 13.93 -28.63 20.05
N LYS A 279 14.65 -29.72 20.33
CA LYS A 279 14.24 -31.09 19.97
C LYS A 279 12.83 -31.45 20.43
N GLU A 280 12.42 -30.99 21.61
CA GLU A 280 11.09 -31.21 22.19
C GLU A 280 9.93 -30.49 21.46
N PHE A 281 10.21 -29.49 20.62
CA PHE A 281 9.20 -28.73 19.87
C PHE A 281 9.24 -29.01 18.36
N GLN A 282 10.18 -29.81 17.89
CA GLN A 282 10.33 -30.11 16.46
C GLN A 282 9.06 -30.77 15.88
N ASP A 283 8.49 -31.77 16.57
CA ASP A 283 7.28 -32.44 16.09
C ASP A 283 6.05 -31.55 16.20
N TYR A 284 5.94 -30.75 17.27
CA TYR A 284 4.88 -29.74 17.39
C TYR A 284 4.88 -28.75 16.22
N ILE A 285 6.05 -28.22 15.83
CA ILE A 285 6.18 -27.27 14.72
C ILE A 285 5.73 -27.90 13.39
N ILE A 286 6.00 -29.19 13.19
CA ILE A 286 5.62 -29.92 11.98
C ILE A 286 4.12 -30.26 11.97
N GLU A 287 3.59 -30.75 13.09
CA GLU A 287 2.15 -31.01 13.26
C GLU A 287 1.33 -29.73 13.13
N ARG A 288 1.89 -28.60 13.59
CA ARG A 288 1.27 -27.27 13.53
C ARG A 288 1.74 -26.41 12.35
N ARG A 289 2.23 -27.03 11.28
CA ARG A 289 2.57 -26.32 10.04
C ARG A 289 1.40 -25.52 9.45
N ASP A 290 0.17 -25.87 9.80
CA ASP A 290 -1.06 -25.13 9.46
C ASP A 290 -1.07 -23.69 10.02
N LEU A 291 -0.32 -23.43 11.10
CA LEU A 291 -0.12 -22.09 11.67
C LEU A 291 0.74 -21.20 10.77
N LEU A 292 1.56 -21.79 9.89
CA LEU A 292 2.33 -21.08 8.88
C LEU A 292 1.45 -20.80 7.68
N VAL A 293 0.41 -19.98 7.88
CA VAL A 293 -0.61 -19.71 6.86
C VAL A 293 0.04 -19.10 5.62
N PRO A 294 -0.01 -19.78 4.47
CA PRO A 294 0.50 -19.27 3.20
C PRO A 294 -0.18 -17.95 2.83
N GLN A 295 0.55 -17.07 2.15
CA GLN A 295 0.02 -15.77 1.73
C GLN A 295 -1.26 -15.93 0.87
N ASP A 296 -1.42 -17.07 0.19
CA ASP A 296 -2.55 -17.34 -0.70
C ASP A 296 -3.82 -17.87 -0.05
N ILE A 297 -3.74 -18.49 1.12
CA ILE A 297 -4.93 -18.77 1.94
C ILE A 297 -5.42 -17.48 2.61
N ARG A 298 -4.51 -16.51 2.87
CA ARG A 298 -4.88 -15.12 3.18
C ARG A 298 -5.51 -14.42 1.97
N GLU A 299 -5.06 -14.73 0.74
CA GLU A 299 -5.61 -14.20 -0.52
C GLU A 299 -6.99 -14.77 -0.91
N ARG A 300 -7.27 -16.05 -0.62
CA ARG A 300 -8.53 -16.71 -1.04
C ARG A 300 -9.76 -16.26 -0.26
N LYS A 301 -9.58 -15.61 0.89
CA LYS A 301 -10.70 -15.22 1.79
C LYS A 301 -11.05 -13.73 1.76
N GLY A 302 -10.38 -12.93 0.93
CA GLY A 302 -10.72 -11.52 0.73
C GLY A 302 -10.43 -10.60 1.93
N ALA A 303 -9.65 -11.06 2.91
CA ALA A 303 -9.18 -10.23 4.01
C ALA A 303 -8.03 -9.35 3.53
N PHE A 304 -8.28 -8.06 3.35
CA PHE A 304 -7.26 -7.08 3.01
C PHE A 304 -6.43 -6.79 4.25
N PHE A 305 -5.15 -7.19 4.25
CA PHE A 305 -4.24 -6.84 5.33
C PHE A 305 -3.95 -5.33 5.26
N THR A 306 -4.14 -4.62 6.37
CA THR A 306 -3.75 -3.21 6.49
C THR A 306 -2.28 -3.14 6.92
N PRO A 307 -1.37 -2.61 6.07
CA PRO A 307 0.04 -2.44 6.42
C PRO A 307 0.23 -1.62 7.69
N ARG A 308 1.16 -2.03 8.55
CA ARG A 308 1.43 -1.38 9.85
C ARG A 308 1.68 0.13 9.72
N MET A 309 2.37 0.57 8.66
CA MET A 309 2.63 1.99 8.42
C MET A 309 1.34 2.81 8.31
N TRP A 310 0.30 2.25 7.69
CA TRP A 310 -1.00 2.91 7.54
C TRP A 310 -1.83 2.81 8.80
N VAL A 311 -1.71 1.71 9.56
CA VAL A 311 -2.33 1.57 10.89
C VAL A 311 -1.83 2.64 11.87
N GLU A 312 -0.51 2.86 11.91
CA GLU A 312 0.10 3.90 12.75
C GLU A 312 -0.37 5.30 12.33
N LEU A 313 -0.45 5.56 11.02
CA LEU A 313 -0.92 6.84 10.50
C LEU A 313 -2.41 7.07 10.79
N SER A 314 -3.29 6.08 10.62
CA SER A 314 -4.71 6.21 10.95
C SER A 314 -4.95 6.43 12.43
N GLN A 315 -4.19 5.79 13.32
CA GLN A 315 -4.25 6.05 14.76
C GLN A 315 -3.76 7.46 15.11
N LYS A 316 -2.77 7.99 14.40
CA LYS A 316 -2.39 9.40 14.52
C LYS A 316 -3.54 10.32 14.13
N TYR A 317 -4.24 10.07 13.01
CA TYR A 317 -5.38 10.89 12.59
C TYR A 317 -6.54 10.84 13.60
N LEU A 318 -6.81 9.67 14.19
CA LEU A 318 -7.75 9.53 15.29
C LEU A 318 -7.34 10.35 16.51
N THR A 319 -6.05 10.30 16.88
CA THR A 319 -5.48 11.10 17.98
C THR A 319 -5.61 12.60 17.70
N ASP A 320 -5.30 13.05 16.48
CA ASP A 320 -5.41 14.44 16.07
C ASP A 320 -6.87 14.94 16.03
N PHE A 321 -7.85 14.04 15.98
CA PHE A 321 -9.29 14.37 15.95
C PHE A 321 -9.94 14.28 17.33
N LEU A 322 -9.64 13.23 18.10
CA LEU A 322 -10.28 12.90 19.38
C LEU A 322 -9.46 13.32 20.61
N GLY A 323 -8.18 13.67 20.44
CA GLY A 323 -7.24 14.01 21.51
C GLY A 323 -6.43 12.80 22.01
N GLU A 324 -5.37 13.04 22.78
CA GLU A 324 -4.38 12.02 23.20
C GLU A 324 -4.97 10.86 24.01
N ASN A 325 -6.02 11.11 24.80
CA ASN A 325 -6.62 10.12 25.71
C ASN A 325 -7.76 9.30 25.07
N TRP A 326 -7.97 9.40 23.76
CA TRP A 326 -9.14 8.81 23.09
C TRP A 326 -9.28 7.30 23.33
N GLN A 327 -8.19 6.55 23.51
CA GLN A 327 -8.23 5.11 23.73
C GLN A 327 -8.79 4.71 25.10
N ASP A 328 -8.71 5.60 26.10
CA ASP A 328 -9.31 5.39 27.41
C ASP A 328 -10.75 5.90 27.47
N GLU A 329 -11.06 6.93 26.69
CA GLU A 329 -12.39 7.55 26.66
C GLU A 329 -13.38 6.83 25.72
N PHE A 330 -12.88 6.17 24.67
CA PHE A 330 -13.71 5.55 23.64
C PHE A 330 -13.57 4.02 23.62
N TYR A 331 -14.66 3.36 23.28
CA TYR A 331 -14.71 1.97 22.87
C TYR A 331 -14.35 1.85 21.39
N ILE A 332 -13.70 0.76 21.00
CA ILE A 332 -13.25 0.50 19.63
C ILE A 332 -13.83 -0.84 19.19
N TRP A 333 -14.50 -0.87 18.05
CA TRP A 333 -14.93 -2.12 17.43
C TRP A 333 -14.47 -2.17 15.97
N ASP A 334 -13.62 -3.15 15.67
CA ASP A 334 -13.35 -3.56 14.30
C ASP A 334 -14.28 -4.72 13.93
N CYS A 335 -15.32 -4.42 13.15
CA CYS A 335 -16.30 -5.42 12.72
C CYS A 335 -15.89 -6.20 11.46
N ALA A 336 -14.69 -5.95 10.92
CA ALA A 336 -14.10 -6.63 9.78
C ALA A 336 -12.61 -6.92 10.05
N ALA A 337 -12.31 -7.43 11.24
CA ALA A 337 -10.95 -7.41 11.79
C ALA A 337 -9.93 -8.27 11.04
N GLY A 338 -10.39 -9.27 10.28
CA GLY A 338 -9.52 -10.33 9.78
C GLY A 338 -8.71 -10.90 10.93
N THR A 339 -7.39 -10.97 10.77
CA THR A 339 -6.47 -11.42 11.84
C THR A 339 -6.10 -10.34 12.88
N GLY A 340 -6.75 -9.18 12.87
CA GLY A 340 -6.62 -8.13 13.89
C GLY A 340 -5.47 -7.14 13.66
N ASN A 341 -4.96 -6.99 12.44
CA ASN A 341 -3.79 -6.13 12.18
C ASN A 341 -4.07 -4.64 12.37
N LEU A 342 -5.30 -4.20 12.08
CA LEU A 342 -5.72 -2.81 12.27
C LEU A 342 -5.72 -2.40 13.75
N LEU A 343 -5.89 -3.37 14.65
CA LEU A 343 -5.92 -3.18 16.10
C LEU A 343 -4.52 -3.13 16.74
N ALA A 344 -3.47 -3.39 15.97
CA ALA A 344 -2.10 -3.36 16.46
C ALA A 344 -1.72 -1.94 16.94
N GLY A 345 -1.08 -1.86 18.11
CA GLY A 345 -0.65 -0.58 18.71
C GLY A 345 -1.66 0.06 19.66
N LEU A 346 -2.92 -0.41 19.68
CA LEU A 346 -3.91 0.05 20.65
C LEU A 346 -3.59 -0.45 22.07
N THR A 347 -3.81 0.38 23.08
CA THR A 347 -3.27 0.22 24.43
C THR A 347 -4.30 -0.20 25.49
N ASN A 348 -5.58 0.08 25.29
CA ASN A 348 -6.63 -0.28 26.26
C ASN A 348 -7.47 -1.48 25.79
N LYS A 349 -6.98 -2.71 26.04
CA LYS A 349 -7.68 -3.96 25.63
C LYS A 349 -9.10 -4.13 26.15
N TYR A 350 -9.47 -3.45 27.24
CA TYR A 350 -10.82 -3.51 27.80
C TYR A 350 -11.84 -2.75 26.95
N ASN A 351 -11.38 -1.82 26.12
CA ASN A 351 -12.21 -1.03 25.22
C ASN A 351 -12.25 -1.59 23.80
N ILE A 352 -11.46 -2.62 23.47
CA ILE A 352 -11.30 -3.11 22.10
C ILE A 352 -12.14 -4.38 21.88
N TYR A 353 -12.90 -4.37 20.80
CA TYR A 353 -13.69 -5.48 20.28
C TYR A 353 -13.28 -5.80 18.84
N ALA A 354 -13.22 -7.08 18.51
CA ALA A 354 -12.85 -7.54 17.18
C ALA A 354 -13.81 -8.63 16.72
N SER A 355 -14.35 -8.48 15.51
CA SER A 355 -15.14 -9.53 14.89
C SER A 355 -14.80 -9.70 13.42
N THR A 356 -14.97 -10.92 12.94
CA THR A 356 -14.77 -11.29 11.54
C THR A 356 -15.68 -12.46 11.18
N LEU A 357 -15.95 -12.62 9.89
CA LEU A 357 -16.80 -13.69 9.37
C LEU A 357 -16.15 -15.06 9.58
N ASP A 358 -14.83 -15.14 9.46
CA ASP A 358 -14.10 -16.41 9.42
C ASP A 358 -13.60 -16.86 10.79
N GLN A 359 -13.96 -18.08 11.18
CA GLN A 359 -13.49 -18.68 12.42
C GLN A 359 -11.96 -18.90 12.44
N ALA A 360 -11.31 -19.08 11.30
CA ALA A 360 -9.86 -19.21 11.24
C ALA A 360 -9.14 -17.93 11.69
N ASP A 361 -9.64 -16.77 11.27
CA ASP A 361 -9.12 -15.47 11.69
C ASP A 361 -9.31 -15.23 13.20
N ILE A 362 -10.46 -15.66 13.74
CA ILE A 362 -10.74 -15.66 15.19
C ILE A 362 -9.69 -16.49 15.94
N ASN A 363 -9.40 -17.70 15.47
CA ASN A 363 -8.41 -18.58 16.08
C ASN A 363 -7.01 -17.93 16.05
N VAL A 364 -6.62 -17.28 14.94
CA VAL A 364 -5.35 -16.53 14.85
C VAL A 364 -5.31 -15.37 15.85
N MET A 365 -6.40 -14.63 16.02
CA MET A 365 -6.47 -13.57 17.03
C MET A 365 -6.39 -14.11 18.46
N HIS A 366 -7.03 -15.24 18.76
CA HIS A 366 -6.90 -15.91 20.06
C HIS A 366 -5.47 -16.36 20.34
N GLU A 367 -4.81 -16.97 19.36
CA GLU A 367 -3.40 -17.33 19.46
C GLU A 367 -2.53 -16.10 19.70
N ARG A 368 -2.75 -15.00 18.96
CA ARG A 368 -2.05 -13.73 19.21
C ARG A 368 -2.25 -13.22 20.64
N ILE A 369 -3.46 -13.37 21.19
CA ILE A 369 -3.78 -13.01 22.59
C ILE A 369 -2.99 -13.88 23.57
N GLU A 370 -2.96 -15.20 23.36
CA GLU A 370 -2.13 -16.13 24.16
C GLU A 370 -0.65 -15.73 24.15
N HIS A 371 -0.18 -15.16 23.04
CA HIS A 371 1.19 -14.67 22.86
C HIS A 371 1.39 -13.18 23.24
N GLY A 372 0.39 -12.54 23.85
CA GLY A 372 0.51 -11.20 24.45
C GLY A 372 -0.03 -10.04 23.62
N ALA A 373 -0.82 -10.30 22.57
CA ALA A 373 -1.57 -9.25 21.89
C ALA A 373 -2.55 -8.58 22.86
N ASN A 374 -2.70 -7.27 22.71
CA ASN A 374 -3.47 -6.44 23.64
C ASN A 374 -4.96 -6.45 23.30
N LEU A 375 -5.56 -7.63 23.33
CA LEU A 375 -6.99 -7.88 23.11
C LEU A 375 -7.51 -8.81 24.21
N LEU A 376 -8.81 -8.76 24.47
CA LEU A 376 -9.46 -9.72 25.36
C LEU A 376 -10.08 -10.85 24.54
N GLU A 377 -9.81 -12.09 24.95
CA GLU A 377 -10.36 -13.28 24.29
C GLU A 377 -11.89 -13.21 24.16
N LYS A 378 -12.58 -12.76 25.22
CA LYS A 378 -14.05 -12.60 25.23
C LYS A 378 -14.56 -11.50 24.29
N HIS A 379 -13.70 -10.59 23.86
CA HIS A 379 -14.02 -9.49 22.95
C HIS A 379 -13.70 -9.81 21.48
N VAL A 380 -13.11 -10.99 21.22
CA VAL A 380 -12.92 -11.55 19.89
C VAL A 380 -14.02 -12.56 19.62
N PHE A 381 -14.79 -12.38 18.55
CA PHE A 381 -15.95 -13.24 18.26
C PHE A 381 -16.28 -13.31 16.77
N GLN A 382 -16.73 -14.48 16.31
CA GLN A 382 -17.20 -14.65 14.94
C GLN A 382 -18.52 -13.90 14.74
N PHE A 383 -18.60 -13.07 13.71
CA PHE A 383 -19.79 -12.28 13.38
C PHE A 383 -19.83 -11.91 11.91
N ASP A 384 -20.91 -12.28 11.21
CA ASP A 384 -21.20 -11.79 9.87
C ASP A 384 -21.87 -10.42 9.97
N PHE A 385 -21.06 -9.36 9.86
CA PHE A 385 -21.54 -7.99 10.01
C PHE A 385 -22.59 -7.56 8.98
N LEU A 386 -22.82 -8.28 7.89
CA LEU A 386 -23.87 -7.93 6.93
C LEU A 386 -25.10 -8.84 6.99
N ASN A 387 -25.04 -9.94 7.75
CA ASN A 387 -26.14 -10.92 7.81
C ASN A 387 -26.64 -11.25 9.21
N ASP A 388 -25.79 -11.24 10.23
CA ASP A 388 -26.16 -11.57 11.60
C ASP A 388 -26.89 -10.41 12.29
N ASP A 389 -27.88 -10.72 13.13
CA ASP A 389 -28.56 -9.73 13.98
C ASP A 389 -27.71 -9.33 15.20
N PHE A 390 -27.92 -8.11 15.72
CA PHE A 390 -27.26 -7.61 16.92
C PHE A 390 -27.85 -8.18 18.22
N SER A 391 -27.91 -9.50 18.33
CA SER A 391 -28.36 -10.20 19.53
C SER A 391 -27.18 -10.52 20.47
N PRO A 392 -27.32 -10.33 21.79
CA PRO A 392 -26.26 -10.60 22.76
C PRO A 392 -26.12 -12.09 23.07
N LYS A 393 -24.92 -12.53 23.46
CA LYS A 393 -24.63 -13.94 23.84
C LYS A 393 -25.55 -14.46 24.95
N SER A 394 -25.89 -13.64 25.94
CA SER A 394 -26.87 -13.96 26.99
C SER A 394 -28.28 -14.31 26.49
N LYS A 395 -28.61 -13.94 25.24
CA LYS A 395 -29.89 -14.23 24.58
C LYS A 395 -29.70 -15.11 23.34
N ASN A 396 -28.72 -16.02 23.36
CA ASN A 396 -28.38 -16.93 22.26
C ASN A 396 -27.94 -16.21 20.96
N GLY A 397 -27.46 -14.96 21.07
CA GLY A 397 -26.85 -14.21 19.97
C GLY A 397 -25.33 -14.37 19.91
N LYS A 398 -24.69 -13.62 19.02
CA LYS A 398 -23.23 -13.69 18.79
C LYS A 398 -22.45 -12.52 19.42
N ILE A 399 -23.09 -11.38 19.67
CA ILE A 399 -22.42 -10.19 20.18
C ILE A 399 -22.09 -10.34 21.68
N PRO A 400 -20.87 -10.03 22.13
CA PRO A 400 -20.56 -9.96 23.56
C PRO A 400 -21.52 -9.03 24.30
N ASP A 401 -22.03 -9.46 25.46
CA ASP A 401 -23.03 -8.69 26.21
C ASP A 401 -22.57 -7.24 26.47
N SER A 402 -21.29 -7.04 26.78
CA SER A 402 -20.72 -5.70 26.99
C SER A 402 -20.76 -4.80 25.76
N LEU A 403 -20.52 -5.34 24.56
CA LEU A 403 -20.63 -4.58 23.31
C LEU A 403 -22.10 -4.30 22.97
N PHE A 404 -22.99 -5.26 23.21
CA PHE A 404 -24.43 -5.05 23.04
C PHE A 404 -24.93 -3.91 23.93
N ASP A 405 -24.48 -3.83 25.19
CA ASP A 405 -24.82 -2.74 26.10
C ASP A 405 -24.30 -1.39 25.60
N ILE A 406 -23.08 -1.34 25.03
CA ILE A 406 -22.52 -0.11 24.44
C ILE A 406 -23.35 0.35 23.24
N ILE A 407 -23.72 -0.57 22.34
CA ILE A 407 -24.48 -0.25 21.13
C ILE A 407 -25.91 0.22 21.47
N ASN A 408 -26.52 -0.29 22.54
CA ASN A 408 -27.89 0.06 22.91
C ASN A 408 -28.01 1.24 23.89
N ASP A 409 -26.91 1.71 24.47
CA ASP A 409 -26.85 2.89 25.33
C ASP A 409 -26.43 4.13 24.51
N ALA A 410 -27.29 5.16 24.48
CA ALA A 410 -27.06 6.33 23.66
C ALA A 410 -25.83 7.16 24.05
N GLU A 411 -25.43 7.20 25.33
CA GLU A 411 -24.25 7.95 25.77
C GLU A 411 -22.97 7.13 25.57
N LYS A 412 -23.00 5.82 25.80
CA LYS A 412 -21.86 4.93 25.50
C LYS A 412 -21.61 4.83 24.01
N ARG A 413 -22.67 4.75 23.18
CA ARG A 413 -22.55 4.66 21.72
C ARG A 413 -21.91 5.91 21.11
N LYS A 414 -22.12 7.11 21.68
CA LYS A 414 -21.40 8.33 21.28
C LYS A 414 -19.88 8.22 21.46
N LYS A 415 -19.44 7.33 22.35
CA LYS A 415 -18.05 7.02 22.62
C LYS A 415 -17.60 5.72 21.96
N LEU A 416 -18.31 5.24 20.94
CA LEU A 416 -17.90 4.08 20.14
C LEU A 416 -17.26 4.54 18.83
N ILE A 417 -16.07 4.01 18.55
CA ILE A 417 -15.37 4.13 17.29
C ILE A 417 -15.52 2.80 16.56
N ILE A 418 -16.17 2.82 15.40
CA ILE A 418 -16.12 1.70 14.46
C ILE A 418 -14.85 1.90 13.62
N TYR A 419 -13.83 1.09 13.83
CA TYR A 419 -12.50 1.24 13.20
C TYR A 419 -12.21 0.05 12.28
N ILE A 420 -12.36 0.23 10.97
CA ILE A 420 -12.49 -0.90 10.04
C ILE A 420 -11.70 -0.74 8.74
N ASN A 421 -11.27 -1.87 8.17
CA ASN A 421 -10.87 -1.98 6.77
C ASN A 421 -11.78 -3.00 6.05
N PRO A 422 -13.00 -2.60 5.66
CA PRO A 422 -13.98 -3.51 5.08
C PRO A 422 -13.55 -4.01 3.69
N PRO A 423 -14.08 -5.15 3.23
CA PRO A 423 -13.74 -5.70 1.91
C PRO A 423 -14.18 -4.80 0.75
N TYR A 424 -13.32 -4.68 -0.28
CA TYR A 424 -13.54 -3.85 -1.49
C TYR A 424 -14.19 -4.58 -2.66
N ALA A 425 -14.78 -5.76 -2.45
CA ALA A 425 -15.37 -6.53 -3.55
C ALA A 425 -16.63 -5.83 -4.12
N GLU A 426 -16.65 -5.65 -5.45
CA GLU A 426 -17.82 -5.23 -6.22
C GLU A 426 -18.42 -6.47 -6.93
N ALA A 427 -19.74 -6.65 -6.87
CA ALA A 427 -20.41 -7.64 -7.70
C ALA A 427 -20.43 -7.18 -9.17
N ASP A 428 -19.83 -7.99 -10.06
CA ASP A 428 -19.84 -7.74 -11.51
C ASP A 428 -20.77 -8.70 -12.27
N ASN A 429 -21.26 -8.24 -13.42
CA ASN A 429 -22.10 -9.00 -14.35
C ASN A 429 -21.35 -9.36 -15.65
N ARG A 430 -20.01 -9.49 -15.62
CA ARG A 430 -19.27 -9.85 -16.84
C ARG A 430 -19.55 -11.31 -17.20
N ILE A 431 -19.66 -11.58 -18.50
CA ILE A 431 -19.87 -12.95 -19.03
C ILE A 431 -18.54 -13.71 -18.86
N GLY A 432 -18.48 -14.67 -17.93
CA GLY A 432 -17.29 -15.40 -17.51
C GLY A 432 -17.32 -15.73 -16.00
N GLU A 433 -16.16 -15.91 -15.35
CA GLU A 433 -15.98 -16.00 -13.88
C GLU A 433 -16.33 -14.67 -13.14
N GLY A 434 -17.43 -14.03 -13.51
CA GLY A 434 -17.96 -12.88 -12.79
C GLY A 434 -18.38 -13.29 -11.37
N ARG A 435 -18.13 -12.44 -10.39
CA ARG A 435 -18.48 -12.63 -8.97
C ARG A 435 -19.99 -12.40 -8.73
N LYS A 436 -20.84 -13.08 -9.49
CA LYS A 436 -22.30 -12.99 -9.34
C LYS A 436 -22.71 -13.38 -7.92
N GLY A 437 -23.52 -12.55 -7.27
CA GLY A 437 -24.05 -12.81 -5.93
C GLY A 437 -23.08 -12.54 -4.76
N VAL A 438 -21.81 -12.20 -5.00
CA VAL A 438 -20.83 -11.97 -3.91
C VAL A 438 -21.21 -10.81 -2.99
N ALA A 439 -22.01 -9.85 -3.49
CA ALA A 439 -22.49 -8.71 -2.71
C ALA A 439 -23.92 -8.87 -2.17
N GLU A 440 -24.56 -10.04 -2.25
CA GLU A 440 -25.92 -10.24 -1.77
C GLU A 440 -25.97 -10.59 -0.27
N SER A 441 -26.29 -9.60 0.57
CA SER A 441 -26.46 -9.74 2.02
C SER A 441 -27.86 -9.36 2.50
N ASN A 442 -28.14 -9.53 3.78
CA ASN A 442 -29.37 -9.00 4.40
C ASN A 442 -29.42 -7.47 4.37
N ILE A 443 -28.28 -6.78 4.56
CA ILE A 443 -28.20 -5.32 4.45
C ILE A 443 -28.44 -4.84 3.01
N HIS A 444 -27.91 -5.56 2.02
CA HIS A 444 -28.23 -5.34 0.61
C HIS A 444 -29.76 -5.36 0.42
N LYS A 445 -30.42 -6.43 0.85
CA LYS A 445 -31.88 -6.58 0.70
C LYS A 445 -32.65 -5.48 1.44
N LYS A 446 -32.30 -5.22 2.71
CA LYS A 446 -33.01 -4.28 3.60
C LYS A 446 -32.93 -2.82 3.14
N TYR A 447 -31.77 -2.39 2.64
CA TYR A 447 -31.53 -1.00 2.23
C TYR A 447 -31.37 -0.82 0.71
N SER A 448 -31.84 -1.81 -0.08
CA SER A 448 -31.74 -1.84 -1.54
C SER A 448 -32.20 -0.54 -2.19
N ASP A 449 -33.36 -0.02 -1.77
CA ASP A 449 -33.98 1.17 -2.37
C ASP A 449 -33.21 2.46 -2.07
N LYS A 450 -32.49 2.51 -0.94
CA LYS A 450 -31.66 3.66 -0.57
C LYS A 450 -30.29 3.63 -1.26
N MET A 451 -29.65 2.46 -1.31
CA MET A 451 -28.33 2.30 -1.91
C MET A 451 -28.36 2.30 -3.44
N GLY A 452 -29.47 1.90 -4.07
CA GLY A 452 -29.59 1.91 -5.52
C GLY A 452 -28.50 1.07 -6.21
N TYR A 453 -27.66 1.70 -7.03
CA TYR A 453 -26.54 1.00 -7.70
C TYR A 453 -25.43 0.57 -6.72
N THR A 454 -25.18 1.35 -5.66
CA THR A 454 -24.00 1.19 -4.79
C THR A 454 -24.07 -0.03 -3.88
N LYS A 455 -25.24 -0.66 -3.74
CA LYS A 455 -25.43 -1.92 -3.01
C LYS A 455 -24.56 -3.08 -3.53
N ARG A 456 -23.95 -2.95 -4.70
CA ARG A 456 -23.01 -3.95 -5.24
C ARG A 456 -21.63 -3.91 -4.57
N GLU A 457 -21.36 -2.88 -3.78
CA GLU A 457 -20.07 -2.62 -3.13
C GLU A 457 -20.15 -3.02 -1.66
N MET A 458 -19.29 -3.96 -1.23
CA MET A 458 -19.39 -4.50 0.12
C MET A 458 -19.14 -3.45 1.20
N TYR A 459 -18.09 -2.63 1.08
CA TYR A 459 -17.83 -1.57 2.06
C TYR A 459 -18.98 -0.56 2.19
N ILE A 460 -19.74 -0.31 1.13
CA ILE A 460 -20.92 0.57 1.19
C ILE A 460 -22.02 -0.04 2.07
N GLN A 461 -22.19 -1.35 2.04
CA GLN A 461 -23.15 -2.02 2.91
C GLN A 461 -22.73 -1.92 4.39
N PHE A 462 -21.43 -2.04 4.68
CA PHE A 462 -20.90 -1.81 6.04
C PHE A 462 -21.24 -0.40 6.52
N LEU A 463 -20.87 0.62 5.73
CA LEU A 463 -21.14 2.04 6.02
C LEU A 463 -22.65 2.28 6.21
N THR A 464 -23.49 1.68 5.36
CA THR A 464 -24.96 1.81 5.44
C THR A 464 -25.51 1.20 6.72
N ARG A 465 -25.07 -0.01 7.10
CA ARG A 465 -25.51 -0.66 8.34
C ARG A 465 -25.10 0.16 9.56
N ILE A 466 -23.85 0.63 9.61
CA ILE A 466 -23.36 1.46 10.71
C ILE A 466 -24.21 2.73 10.84
N TYR A 467 -24.46 3.42 9.72
CA TYR A 467 -25.22 4.67 9.72
C TYR A 467 -26.67 4.50 10.22
N PHE A 468 -27.36 3.46 9.78
CA PHE A 468 -28.77 3.27 10.14
C PHE A 468 -29.00 2.47 11.43
N GLU A 469 -28.13 1.54 11.78
CA GLU A 469 -28.34 0.60 12.90
C GLU A 469 -27.46 0.91 14.11
N ILE A 470 -26.36 1.68 13.95
CA ILE A 470 -25.46 2.08 15.03
C ILE A 470 -25.20 3.61 14.95
N PRO A 471 -26.25 4.46 15.07
CA PRO A 471 -26.10 5.89 14.82
C PRO A 471 -25.30 6.60 15.92
N HIS A 472 -24.72 7.76 15.59
CA HIS A 472 -23.98 8.65 16.48
C HIS A 472 -22.62 8.11 16.97
N VAL A 473 -22.03 7.18 16.23
CA VAL A 473 -20.64 6.72 16.42
C VAL A 473 -19.65 7.57 15.63
N VAL A 474 -18.37 7.47 15.98
CA VAL A 474 -17.27 7.84 15.08
C VAL A 474 -16.98 6.64 14.18
N LEU A 475 -16.99 6.82 12.87
CA LEU A 475 -16.59 5.78 11.92
C LEU A 475 -15.23 6.13 11.33
N ALA A 476 -14.24 5.30 11.57
CA ALA A 476 -12.91 5.40 11.01
C ALA A 476 -12.69 4.23 10.05
N ASN A 477 -12.60 4.48 8.74
CA ASN A 477 -12.55 3.39 7.76
C ASN A 477 -11.47 3.58 6.69
N PHE A 478 -10.91 2.48 6.20
CA PHE A 478 -10.20 2.45 4.92
C PHE A 478 -11.18 2.08 3.79
N SER A 479 -11.15 2.77 2.65
CA SER A 479 -11.88 2.39 1.44
C SER A 479 -11.38 3.11 0.18
N THR A 480 -11.87 2.69 -0.99
CA THR A 480 -11.73 3.50 -2.22
C THR A 480 -12.48 4.82 -2.11
N LEU A 481 -12.15 5.81 -2.96
CA LEU A 481 -12.83 7.11 -3.01
C LEU A 481 -14.18 7.12 -3.75
N LYS A 482 -14.73 5.96 -4.16
CA LYS A 482 -15.97 5.92 -4.97
C LYS A 482 -17.16 6.57 -4.25
N ASN A 483 -17.29 6.38 -2.94
CA ASN A 483 -18.33 7.03 -2.11
C ASN A 483 -18.30 8.56 -2.20
N LEU A 484 -17.12 9.16 -2.34
CA LEU A 484 -16.95 10.61 -2.48
C LEU A 484 -17.09 11.09 -3.93
N GLN A 485 -16.40 10.44 -4.87
CA GLN A 485 -16.17 10.99 -6.22
C GLN A 485 -16.95 10.30 -7.35
N ALA A 486 -17.41 9.06 -7.18
CA ALA A 486 -18.03 8.34 -8.29
C ALA A 486 -19.43 8.90 -8.62
N PRO A 487 -19.75 9.20 -9.90
CA PRO A 487 -21.06 9.75 -10.25
C PRO A 487 -22.24 8.84 -9.91
N ARG A 488 -22.05 7.51 -10.03
CA ARG A 488 -23.08 6.51 -9.68
C ARG A 488 -23.38 6.39 -8.18
N PHE A 489 -22.68 7.14 -7.33
CA PHE A 489 -22.84 7.12 -5.87
C PHE A 489 -23.65 8.32 -5.35
N LEU A 490 -24.28 9.10 -6.24
CA LEU A 490 -25.17 10.21 -5.86
C LEU A 490 -26.27 9.76 -4.88
N ASP A 491 -26.95 8.64 -5.16
CA ASP A 491 -28.00 8.12 -4.26
C ASP A 491 -27.46 7.79 -2.87
N PHE A 492 -26.23 7.24 -2.80
CA PHE A 492 -25.55 6.99 -1.53
C PHE A 492 -25.27 8.30 -0.78
N ARG A 493 -24.67 9.30 -1.43
CA ARG A 493 -24.38 10.61 -0.82
C ARG A 493 -25.64 11.38 -0.42
N ASN A 494 -26.78 11.13 -1.07
CA ASN A 494 -28.05 11.78 -0.72
C ASN A 494 -28.58 11.32 0.65
N PHE A 495 -28.40 10.05 1.02
CA PHE A 495 -28.85 9.54 2.32
C PHE A 495 -27.73 9.48 3.37
N TYR A 496 -26.50 9.19 2.96
CA TYR A 496 -25.34 9.08 3.85
C TYR A 496 -24.78 10.48 4.11
N LYS A 497 -25.30 11.11 5.16
CA LYS A 497 -24.95 12.49 5.52
C LYS A 497 -23.98 12.58 6.71
N ALA A 498 -23.30 11.50 7.08
CA ALA A 498 -22.29 11.61 8.13
C ALA A 498 -21.23 12.66 7.73
N LYS A 499 -20.85 13.54 8.66
CA LYS A 499 -19.83 14.56 8.38
C LYS A 499 -18.46 13.92 8.24
N LEU A 500 -17.75 14.19 7.14
CA LEU A 500 -16.36 13.78 6.96
C LEU A 500 -15.44 14.79 7.65
N GLU A 501 -14.76 14.39 8.71
CA GLU A 501 -13.94 15.30 9.52
C GLU A 501 -12.47 15.32 9.06
N LYS A 502 -11.90 14.16 8.70
CA LYS A 502 -10.51 14.05 8.19
C LYS A 502 -10.36 12.95 7.15
N LEU A 503 -9.37 13.12 6.26
CA LEU A 503 -9.01 12.17 5.21
C LEU A 503 -7.51 12.22 4.90
N PHE A 504 -6.88 11.06 4.70
CA PHE A 504 -5.61 10.95 3.98
C PHE A 504 -5.68 9.88 2.89
N LEU A 505 -4.80 9.99 1.89
CA LEU A 505 -4.69 9.08 0.76
C LEU A 505 -3.34 8.34 0.76
N SER A 506 -3.38 7.06 0.42
CA SER A 506 -2.18 6.25 0.18
C SER A 506 -2.34 5.38 -1.09
N PRO A 507 -1.22 4.91 -1.68
CA PRO A 507 -1.29 4.12 -2.91
C PRO A 507 -1.86 2.72 -2.62
N ALA A 508 -2.88 2.30 -3.36
CA ALA A 508 -3.53 1.01 -3.12
C ALA A 508 -2.57 -0.19 -3.21
N LYS A 509 -1.54 -0.11 -4.07
CA LYS A 509 -0.49 -1.13 -4.21
C LYS A 509 0.34 -1.41 -2.96
N THR A 510 0.21 -0.58 -1.92
CA THR A 510 0.87 -0.82 -0.63
C THR A 510 0.08 -1.78 0.26
N PHE A 511 -1.21 -1.98 -0.01
CA PHE A 511 -2.06 -2.94 0.70
C PHE A 511 -1.90 -4.32 0.07
N ASP A 512 -1.81 -5.35 0.91
CA ASP A 512 -1.64 -6.71 0.44
C ASP A 512 -2.76 -7.09 -0.52
N ASN A 513 -2.39 -7.79 -1.60
CA ASN A 513 -3.31 -8.34 -2.60
C ASN A 513 -4.06 -7.28 -3.43
N VAL A 514 -3.60 -6.03 -3.41
CA VAL A 514 -4.12 -4.97 -4.27
C VAL A 514 -3.10 -4.63 -5.35
N SER A 515 -3.34 -5.06 -6.59
CA SER A 515 -2.45 -4.78 -7.73
C SER A 515 -2.83 -3.53 -8.53
N GLY A 516 -3.97 -2.90 -8.21
CA GLY A 516 -4.52 -1.77 -8.95
C GLY A 516 -3.81 -0.43 -8.67
N GLU A 517 -3.83 0.46 -9.66
CA GLU A 517 -3.30 1.83 -9.57
C GLU A 517 -4.43 2.80 -9.23
N PHE A 518 -4.80 2.87 -7.95
CA PHE A 518 -5.82 3.79 -7.45
C PHE A 518 -5.47 4.20 -6.01
N PRO A 519 -6.14 5.21 -5.43
CA PRO A 519 -5.90 5.61 -4.06
C PRO A 519 -6.82 4.84 -3.10
N ILE A 520 -6.29 4.46 -1.94
CA ILE A 520 -7.08 4.09 -0.77
C ILE A 520 -7.09 5.28 0.18
N GLY A 521 -8.28 5.66 0.64
CA GLY A 521 -8.46 6.70 1.65
C GLY A 521 -8.65 6.09 3.03
N PHE A 522 -8.14 6.77 4.06
CA PHE A 522 -8.58 6.59 5.44
C PHE A 522 -9.48 7.77 5.84
N PHE A 523 -10.72 7.48 6.20
CA PHE A 523 -11.76 8.48 6.47
C PHE A 523 -12.12 8.46 7.95
N ILE A 524 -12.30 9.64 8.55
CA ILE A 524 -12.91 9.79 9.88
C ILE A 524 -14.25 10.51 9.69
N TRP A 525 -15.34 9.81 9.96
CA TRP A 525 -16.70 10.30 9.87
C TRP A 525 -17.31 10.48 11.27
N ASP A 526 -17.99 11.60 11.49
CA ASP A 526 -18.86 11.81 12.64
C ASP A 526 -20.31 11.57 12.20
N THR A 527 -20.86 10.41 12.57
CA THR A 527 -22.23 10.03 12.19
C THR A 527 -23.32 10.75 13.00
N LYS A 528 -22.95 11.54 14.02
CA LYS A 528 -23.88 12.39 14.76
C LYS A 528 -24.18 13.69 14.01
N LYS A 529 -23.28 14.13 13.15
CA LYS A 529 -23.41 15.37 12.38
C LYS A 529 -23.92 15.05 10.98
N GLU A 530 -24.94 15.77 10.54
CA GLU A 530 -25.46 15.68 9.18
C GLU A 530 -24.86 16.77 8.30
N GLU A 531 -24.12 16.38 7.27
CA GLU A 531 -23.55 17.26 6.25
C GLU A 531 -23.58 16.56 4.88
N LYS A 532 -24.05 17.28 3.85
CA LYS A 532 -23.93 16.78 2.49
C LYS A 532 -22.49 17.00 2.03
N PHE A 533 -21.80 15.91 1.69
CA PHE A 533 -20.43 16.01 1.19
C PHE A 533 -20.36 16.75 -0.16
N GLU A 534 -19.54 17.81 -0.21
CA GLU A 534 -19.25 18.55 -1.45
C GLU A 534 -17.75 18.58 -1.76
N PHE A 535 -16.92 18.72 -0.73
CA PHE A 535 -15.48 18.93 -0.87
C PHE A 535 -14.72 18.60 0.42
N ILE A 536 -13.48 18.12 0.30
CA ILE A 536 -12.50 18.07 1.39
C ILE A 536 -11.06 18.10 0.83
N GLU A 537 -10.13 18.68 1.58
CA GLU A 537 -8.69 18.53 1.34
C GLU A 537 -8.16 17.26 2.01
N ALA A 538 -7.37 16.48 1.28
CA ALA A 538 -6.79 15.24 1.77
C ALA A 538 -5.26 15.28 1.71
N ASP A 539 -4.61 14.92 2.81
CA ASP A 539 -3.17 14.71 2.82
C ASP A 539 -2.81 13.48 1.98
N VAL A 540 -1.75 13.59 1.18
CA VAL A 540 -1.30 12.53 0.28
C VAL A 540 0.05 12.01 0.75
N TYR A 541 0.12 10.69 0.92
CA TYR A 541 1.35 9.98 1.28
C TYR A 541 1.79 9.07 0.14
N ASP A 542 3.09 8.94 -0.07
CA ASP A 542 3.66 8.00 -1.04
C ASP A 542 3.74 6.56 -0.49
N LYS A 543 4.39 5.65 -1.20
CA LYS A 543 4.51 4.24 -0.78
C LYS A 543 5.35 4.01 0.48
N ASN A 544 6.14 5.00 0.90
CA ASN A 544 7.04 4.93 2.05
C ASN A 544 6.50 5.66 3.28
N LYS A 545 5.24 6.13 3.25
CA LYS A 545 4.62 7.00 4.27
C LYS A 545 5.22 8.42 4.32
N ASP A 546 5.86 8.86 3.24
CA ASP A 546 6.32 10.26 3.14
C ASP A 546 5.18 11.14 2.65
N PHE A 547 4.94 12.28 3.31
CA PHE A 547 3.96 13.26 2.88
C PHE A 547 4.43 13.94 1.59
N ILE A 548 3.60 13.93 0.55
CA ILE A 548 3.94 14.45 -0.79
C ILE A 548 3.04 15.60 -1.25
N GLY A 549 2.03 15.98 -0.47
CA GLY A 549 1.19 17.14 -0.74
C GLY A 549 -0.25 16.98 -0.31
N ILE A 550 -1.08 17.93 -0.71
CA ILE A 550 -2.52 17.97 -0.44
C ILE A 550 -3.25 17.79 -1.76
N LYS A 551 -4.36 17.04 -1.74
CA LYS A 551 -5.26 16.87 -2.88
C LYS A 551 -6.69 17.25 -2.52
N ASN A 552 -7.30 18.01 -3.43
CA ASN A 552 -8.72 18.35 -3.41
C ASN A 552 -9.58 17.14 -3.81
N ILE A 553 -10.52 16.75 -2.95
CA ILE A 553 -11.51 15.70 -3.21
C ILE A 553 -12.89 16.34 -3.33
N TRP A 554 -13.48 16.22 -4.52
CA TRP A 554 -14.76 16.83 -4.86
C TRP A 554 -15.87 15.79 -5.01
N ALA A 555 -17.07 16.11 -4.53
CA ALA A 555 -18.29 15.49 -5.04
C ALA A 555 -18.56 16.02 -6.45
N TYR A 556 -18.93 15.13 -7.37
CA TYR A 556 -19.31 15.49 -8.74
C TYR A 556 -20.83 15.47 -8.94
N ASP A 557 -21.58 15.69 -7.87
CA ASP A 557 -23.04 15.65 -7.87
C ASP A 557 -23.60 16.79 -8.70
N ASN A 558 -24.63 16.50 -9.50
CA ASN A 558 -25.33 17.46 -10.37
C ASN A 558 -24.45 18.15 -11.44
N LEU A 559 -23.23 17.68 -11.68
CA LEU A 559 -22.38 18.17 -12.76
C LEU A 559 -22.64 17.41 -14.07
N LYS A 560 -22.41 18.08 -15.20
CA LYS A 560 -22.36 17.44 -16.53
C LYS A 560 -20.95 16.96 -16.80
N PHE A 561 -20.82 15.76 -17.37
CA PHE A 561 -19.52 15.17 -17.67
C PHE A 561 -19.11 15.41 -19.12
N ILE A 562 -17.84 15.16 -19.44
CA ILE A 562 -17.33 15.30 -20.82
C ILE A 562 -18.10 14.44 -21.83
N ASN A 563 -18.65 13.29 -21.40
CA ASN A 563 -19.46 12.43 -22.26
C ASN A 563 -20.88 12.98 -22.49
N ASP A 564 -21.38 13.87 -21.63
CA ASP A 564 -22.58 14.65 -21.92
C ASP A 564 -22.28 15.70 -22.98
N TRP A 565 -21.10 16.34 -22.92
CA TRP A 565 -20.65 17.31 -23.93
C TRP A 565 -20.55 16.67 -25.32
N VAL A 566 -20.03 15.44 -25.40
CA VAL A 566 -19.99 14.64 -26.64
C VAL A 566 -21.37 14.51 -27.31
N LYS A 567 -22.48 14.46 -26.55
CA LYS A 567 -23.83 14.33 -27.13
C LYS A 567 -24.21 15.50 -28.04
N THR A 568 -23.54 16.65 -27.91
CA THR A 568 -23.80 17.86 -28.71
C THR A 568 -23.22 17.81 -30.13
N PHE A 569 -22.13 17.07 -30.35
CA PHE A 569 -21.40 17.06 -31.63
C PHE A 569 -21.17 15.65 -32.22
N ARG A 570 -21.51 14.58 -31.48
CA ARG A 570 -21.28 13.19 -31.94
C ARG A 570 -22.07 12.76 -33.17
N LYS A 571 -23.13 13.48 -33.52
CA LYS A 571 -23.93 13.21 -34.72
C LYS A 571 -23.35 14.01 -35.88
N THR A 572 -22.99 13.31 -36.95
CA THR A 572 -22.47 13.87 -38.20
C THR A 572 -23.26 13.33 -39.37
N ASN A 573 -23.48 14.16 -40.39
CA ASN A 573 -24.03 13.75 -41.68
C ASN A 573 -22.92 13.59 -42.75
N SER A 574 -21.73 14.11 -42.47
CA SER A 574 -20.56 13.96 -43.32
C SER A 574 -19.91 12.59 -43.19
N GLU A 575 -19.15 12.22 -44.22
CA GLU A 575 -18.36 10.99 -44.28
C GLU A 575 -17.43 10.87 -43.06
N SER A 576 -17.35 9.65 -42.52
CA SER A 576 -16.55 9.36 -41.34
C SER A 576 -15.10 9.07 -41.75
N ILE A 577 -14.16 9.74 -41.07
CA ILE A 577 -12.71 9.51 -41.24
C ILE A 577 -12.12 8.62 -40.13
N ALA A 578 -12.88 8.36 -39.05
CA ALA A 578 -12.51 7.45 -37.96
C ALA A 578 -13.69 7.25 -37.00
N THR A 579 -13.73 6.12 -36.30
CA THR A 579 -14.54 5.97 -35.08
C THR A 579 -13.69 6.31 -33.86
N ILE A 580 -14.14 7.19 -32.97
CA ILE A 580 -13.49 7.38 -31.67
C ILE A 580 -14.24 6.60 -30.59
N ILE A 581 -13.48 5.97 -29.71
CA ILE A 581 -13.99 5.17 -28.60
C ILE A 581 -13.84 6.00 -27.33
N GLY A 582 -14.93 6.58 -26.82
CA GLY A 582 -14.98 7.16 -25.48
C GLY A 582 -15.44 6.12 -24.45
N VAL A 583 -14.77 6.03 -23.30
CA VAL A 583 -15.16 5.14 -22.19
C VAL A 583 -14.97 5.86 -20.87
N GLY A 584 -15.98 5.79 -19.98
CA GLY A 584 -15.98 6.49 -18.69
C GLY A 584 -15.77 8.01 -18.82
N SER A 585 -15.95 8.75 -17.74
CA SER A 585 -15.54 10.17 -17.68
C SER A 585 -14.30 10.35 -16.82
N ASP A 586 -13.67 9.28 -16.35
CA ASP A 586 -12.57 9.31 -15.40
C ASP A 586 -11.22 8.92 -16.00
N PHE A 587 -10.15 9.07 -15.21
CA PHE A 587 -8.80 8.60 -15.53
C PHE A 587 -8.68 7.07 -15.52
N GLN A 588 -9.44 6.34 -14.68
CA GLN A 588 -9.45 4.87 -14.65
C GLN A 588 -9.69 4.27 -16.05
N ASN A 589 -10.57 4.88 -16.83
CA ASN A 589 -10.95 4.43 -18.17
C ASN A 589 -10.14 5.11 -19.30
N GLN A 590 -9.18 5.98 -18.98
CA GLN A 590 -8.41 6.77 -19.93
C GLN A 590 -7.72 5.94 -21.02
N ARG A 591 -7.15 4.78 -20.65
CA ARG A 591 -6.41 3.91 -21.58
C ARG A 591 -7.27 3.36 -22.73
N LEU A 592 -8.59 3.38 -22.57
CA LEU A 592 -9.53 2.89 -23.57
C LEU A 592 -9.86 3.94 -24.63
N VAL A 593 -9.54 5.22 -24.38
CA VAL A 593 -9.77 6.33 -25.31
C VAL A 593 -8.79 6.26 -26.48
N ARG A 594 -9.31 5.95 -27.67
CA ARG A 594 -8.52 5.79 -28.90
C ARG A 594 -9.37 5.93 -30.15
N PHE A 595 -8.73 6.13 -31.29
CA PHE A 595 -9.37 6.03 -32.60
C PHE A 595 -9.37 4.57 -33.09
N GLY A 596 -10.35 4.25 -33.92
CA GLY A 596 -10.46 3.01 -34.67
C GLY A 596 -10.95 3.31 -36.08
N GLU A 597 -11.09 2.26 -36.88
CA GLU A 597 -11.57 2.37 -38.26
C GLU A 597 -12.93 3.08 -38.38
N PRO A 598 -13.22 3.75 -39.50
CA PRO A 598 -14.56 4.27 -39.77
C PRO A 598 -15.63 3.19 -39.61
N PHE A 599 -16.73 3.53 -38.95
CA PHE A 599 -17.86 2.62 -38.68
C PHE A 599 -17.51 1.34 -37.90
N MET A 600 -16.41 1.36 -37.13
CA MET A 600 -16.02 0.25 -36.25
C MET A 600 -17.17 -0.15 -35.33
N LYS A 601 -17.46 -1.45 -35.27
CA LYS A 601 -18.45 -1.99 -34.34
C LYS A 601 -17.87 -1.97 -32.92
N VAL A 602 -18.48 -1.19 -32.04
CA VAL A 602 -18.08 -1.05 -30.63
C VAL A 602 -19.23 -1.48 -29.73
N PRO A 603 -18.98 -2.12 -28.58
CA PRO A 603 -20.04 -2.46 -27.63
C PRO A 603 -20.87 -1.23 -27.26
N ALA A 604 -22.20 -1.40 -27.15
CA ALA A 604 -23.13 -0.32 -26.86
C ALA A 604 -22.84 0.41 -25.54
N SER A 605 -22.10 -0.23 -24.62
CA SER A 605 -21.64 0.36 -23.36
C SER A 605 -20.60 1.49 -23.53
N ASN A 606 -19.96 1.59 -24.68
CA ASN A 606 -18.93 2.59 -24.95
C ASN A 606 -19.55 3.85 -25.58
N HIS A 607 -19.14 5.02 -25.11
CA HIS A 607 -19.49 6.32 -25.72
C HIS A 607 -18.68 6.52 -26.99
N ASN A 608 -19.07 5.89 -28.10
CA ASN A 608 -18.37 5.99 -29.39
C ASN A 608 -19.13 6.88 -30.38
N TRP A 609 -18.40 7.48 -31.33
CA TRP A 609 -18.98 8.26 -32.41
C TRP A 609 -18.07 8.31 -33.65
N GLN A 610 -18.67 8.73 -34.77
CA GLN A 610 -17.96 8.93 -36.03
C GLN A 610 -17.37 10.34 -36.08
N THR A 611 -16.08 10.41 -36.40
CA THR A 611 -15.33 11.65 -36.58
C THR A 611 -15.43 12.07 -38.04
N SER A 612 -15.73 13.34 -38.31
CA SER A 612 -15.84 13.90 -39.66
C SER A 612 -15.40 15.37 -39.67
N LYS A 613 -15.49 16.03 -40.82
CA LYS A 613 -15.27 17.49 -40.92
C LYS A 613 -16.15 18.31 -39.96
N ASP A 614 -17.32 17.81 -39.58
CA ASP A 614 -18.31 18.56 -38.79
C ASP A 614 -17.94 18.62 -37.30
N ASN A 615 -17.14 17.67 -36.82
CA ASN A 615 -16.83 17.52 -35.39
C ASN A 615 -15.35 17.24 -35.08
N LEU A 616 -14.45 17.40 -36.06
CA LEU A 616 -13.03 17.11 -35.92
C LEU A 616 -12.37 17.94 -34.80
N ILE A 617 -12.73 19.21 -34.66
CA ILE A 617 -12.16 20.08 -33.62
C ILE A 617 -12.58 19.62 -32.22
N GLN A 618 -13.87 19.43 -32.00
CA GLN A 618 -14.40 18.97 -30.72
C GLN A 618 -13.87 17.57 -30.37
N THR A 619 -13.74 16.69 -31.37
CA THR A 619 -13.14 15.36 -31.20
C THR A 619 -11.66 15.46 -30.84
N SER A 620 -10.91 16.38 -31.45
CA SER A 620 -9.49 16.61 -31.13
C SER A 620 -9.29 17.17 -29.73
N ILE A 621 -10.16 18.09 -29.29
CA ILE A 621 -10.18 18.58 -27.91
C ILE A 621 -10.49 17.44 -26.95
N TYR A 622 -11.56 16.66 -27.20
CA TYR A 622 -11.90 15.50 -26.36
C TYR A 622 -10.72 14.55 -26.22
N TYR A 623 -10.12 14.16 -27.35
CA TYR A 623 -9.00 13.22 -27.36
C TYR A 623 -7.80 13.78 -26.59
N THR A 624 -7.42 15.03 -26.85
CA THR A 624 -6.28 15.68 -26.21
C THR A 624 -6.49 15.83 -24.72
N VAL A 625 -7.60 16.43 -24.28
CA VAL A 625 -7.96 16.59 -22.87
C VAL A 625 -7.93 15.24 -22.16
N ARG A 626 -8.49 14.19 -22.78
CA ARG A 626 -8.52 12.85 -22.19
C ARG A 626 -7.15 12.17 -22.15
N ARG A 627 -6.13 12.58 -22.91
CA ARG A 627 -4.89 11.79 -23.06
C ARG A 627 -3.61 12.50 -22.64
N ILE A 628 -3.64 13.81 -22.49
CA ILE A 628 -2.43 14.64 -22.32
C ILE A 628 -1.92 14.72 -20.88
N ILE A 629 -2.80 14.46 -19.91
CA ILE A 629 -2.44 14.27 -18.50
C ILE A 629 -2.44 12.77 -18.27
N ASP A 630 -1.33 12.21 -17.79
CA ASP A 630 -1.22 10.76 -17.56
C ASP A 630 -2.10 10.33 -16.38
N ALA A 631 -2.84 9.24 -16.55
CA ALA A 631 -3.44 8.54 -15.43
C ALA A 631 -2.36 7.99 -14.50
N ASN A 632 -2.56 8.19 -13.22
CA ASN A 632 -1.75 7.66 -12.14
C ASN A 632 -2.67 7.21 -10.99
N TRP A 633 -2.08 6.60 -9.97
CA TRP A 633 -2.86 6.10 -8.85
C TRP A 633 -3.64 7.19 -8.10
N LEU A 634 -3.18 8.45 -8.11
CA LEU A 634 -3.79 9.54 -7.36
C LEU A 634 -4.99 10.15 -8.10
N ASN A 635 -4.90 10.32 -9.43
CA ASN A 635 -5.97 10.92 -10.24
C ASN A 635 -7.00 9.92 -10.80
N ASP A 636 -6.84 8.61 -10.51
CA ASP A 636 -7.68 7.52 -11.03
C ASP A 636 -9.21 7.77 -10.95
N ARG A 637 -9.69 8.53 -9.95
CA ARG A 637 -11.11 8.84 -9.74
C ARG A 637 -11.55 10.24 -10.17
N ASP A 638 -10.63 11.09 -10.61
CA ASP A 638 -10.95 12.45 -11.06
C ASP A 638 -11.79 12.39 -12.34
N GLN A 639 -12.78 13.27 -12.45
CA GLN A 639 -13.75 13.27 -13.53
C GLN A 639 -13.48 14.39 -14.52
N PHE A 640 -13.46 14.04 -15.80
CA PHE A 640 -13.50 14.98 -16.92
C PHE A 640 -14.92 15.52 -17.08
N LEU A 641 -15.05 16.84 -17.02
CA LEU A 641 -16.31 17.55 -16.97
C LEU A 641 -16.72 18.11 -18.33
N TRP A 642 -17.97 18.52 -18.40
CA TRP A 642 -18.45 19.40 -19.45
C TRP A 642 -17.72 20.74 -19.35
N PRO A 643 -17.12 21.25 -20.44
CA PRO A 643 -16.30 22.44 -20.38
C PRO A 643 -17.12 23.74 -20.35
N ASP A 644 -16.53 24.78 -19.76
CA ASP A 644 -17.06 26.14 -19.78
C ASP A 644 -17.03 26.72 -21.20
N ILE A 645 -17.85 27.74 -21.49
CA ILE A 645 -18.03 28.22 -22.87
C ILE A 645 -16.75 28.83 -23.49
N GLY A 646 -15.76 29.21 -22.67
CA GLY A 646 -14.54 29.91 -23.09
C GLY A 646 -13.69 29.19 -24.14
N TRP A 647 -13.76 27.86 -24.27
CA TRP A 647 -13.00 27.13 -25.30
C TRP A 647 -13.48 27.43 -26.72
N GLN A 648 -14.73 27.87 -26.90
CA GLN A 648 -15.32 28.10 -28.23
C GLN A 648 -14.64 29.25 -28.98
N GLU A 649 -14.15 30.25 -28.24
CA GLU A 649 -13.45 31.42 -28.78
C GLU A 649 -11.93 31.26 -28.74
N ASP A 650 -11.39 30.31 -27.96
CA ASP A 650 -9.96 30.00 -27.88
C ASP A 650 -9.52 29.15 -29.09
N THR A 651 -9.44 29.78 -30.26
CA THR A 651 -9.03 29.12 -31.51
C THR A 651 -7.61 28.58 -31.44
N GLU A 652 -6.73 29.22 -30.66
CA GLU A 652 -5.39 28.70 -30.41
C GLU A 652 -5.44 27.34 -29.69
N PHE A 653 -6.20 27.22 -28.60
CA PHE A 653 -6.40 25.93 -27.90
C PHE A 653 -7.01 24.86 -28.81
N GLN A 654 -8.01 25.22 -29.61
CA GLN A 654 -8.62 24.30 -30.58
C GLN A 654 -7.58 23.74 -31.56
N ASN A 655 -6.74 24.61 -32.12
CA ASN A 655 -5.73 24.24 -33.13
C ASN A 655 -4.53 23.52 -32.50
N ASP A 656 -4.16 23.87 -31.27
CA ASP A 656 -3.14 23.18 -30.48
C ASP A 656 -3.60 21.75 -30.15
N CYS A 657 -4.87 21.55 -29.76
CA CYS A 657 -5.45 20.22 -29.56
C CYS A 657 -5.55 19.41 -30.86
N LEU A 658 -5.87 20.04 -32.00
CA LEU A 658 -5.83 19.37 -33.31
C LEU A 658 -4.42 18.88 -33.63
N THR A 659 -3.41 19.74 -33.46
CA THR A 659 -2.01 19.40 -33.69
C THR A 659 -1.57 18.26 -32.77
N HIS A 660 -1.86 18.35 -31.48
CA HIS A 660 -1.55 17.28 -30.54
C HIS A 660 -2.21 15.96 -30.97
N THR A 661 -3.48 15.98 -31.36
CA THR A 661 -4.21 14.79 -31.84
C THR A 661 -3.54 14.18 -33.07
N LEU A 662 -3.15 14.98 -34.06
CA LEU A 662 -2.50 14.51 -35.30
C LEU A 662 -1.20 13.73 -35.04
N PHE A 663 -0.42 14.13 -34.02
CA PHE A 663 0.89 13.54 -33.72
C PHE A 663 0.90 12.63 -32.47
N SER A 664 -0.26 12.31 -31.88
CA SER A 664 -0.37 11.41 -30.71
C SER A 664 -1.38 10.28 -30.87
N ASN A 665 -2.20 10.30 -31.93
CA ASN A 665 -3.21 9.28 -32.17
C ASN A 665 -2.63 7.91 -32.57
N ASN A 666 -3.54 6.93 -32.70
CA ASN A 666 -3.24 5.54 -33.07
C ASN A 666 -3.85 5.13 -34.42
N ILE A 667 -4.13 6.08 -35.32
CA ILE A 667 -4.58 5.79 -36.68
C ILE A 667 -3.49 5.00 -37.38
N SER A 668 -3.89 3.99 -38.16
CA SER A 668 -3.01 3.21 -39.02
C SER A 668 -3.68 3.03 -40.37
N ASN A 669 -2.89 2.88 -41.43
CA ASN A 669 -3.38 2.52 -42.75
C ASN A 669 -4.09 1.15 -42.77
N SER A 670 -3.95 0.33 -41.72
CA SER A 670 -4.78 -0.88 -41.56
C SER A 670 -6.27 -0.58 -41.39
N PHE A 671 -6.63 0.67 -41.08
CA PHE A 671 -8.03 1.12 -40.95
C PHE A 671 -8.65 1.57 -42.27
N GLY A 672 -7.94 1.43 -43.39
CA GLY A 672 -8.33 1.93 -44.71
C GLY A 672 -7.60 3.24 -45.06
N THR A 673 -8.20 4.03 -45.94
CA THR A 673 -7.60 5.26 -46.45
C THR A 673 -7.25 6.22 -45.31
N ASN A 674 -5.98 6.65 -45.29
CA ASN A 674 -5.48 7.52 -44.25
C ASN A 674 -5.85 9.00 -44.54
N HIS A 675 -6.89 9.47 -43.86
CA HIS A 675 -7.34 10.87 -43.95
C HIS A 675 -6.55 11.84 -43.06
N TRP A 676 -5.55 11.38 -42.30
CA TRP A 676 -4.93 12.12 -41.20
C TRP A 676 -3.55 12.72 -41.52
N ILE A 677 -3.06 12.56 -42.76
CA ILE A 677 -1.77 13.11 -43.20
C ILE A 677 -1.88 14.64 -43.31
N PRO A 678 -1.13 15.43 -42.51
CA PRO A 678 -1.28 16.89 -42.49
C PRO A 678 -0.36 17.63 -43.48
N PHE A 679 0.30 16.91 -44.39
CA PHE A 679 1.27 17.44 -45.34
C PHE A 679 0.84 17.15 -46.78
N THR A 680 1.28 17.97 -47.73
CA THR A 680 1.19 17.66 -49.16
C THR A 680 2.35 16.78 -49.61
N GLU A 681 2.19 16.14 -50.77
CA GLU A 681 3.21 15.29 -51.37
C GLU A 681 4.53 16.05 -51.59
N GLU A 682 4.45 17.31 -52.04
CA GLU A 682 5.61 18.18 -52.25
C GLU A 682 6.32 18.52 -50.93
N GLU A 683 5.56 18.77 -49.85
CA GLU A 683 6.14 19.11 -48.54
C GLU A 683 6.99 17.97 -47.96
N VAL A 684 6.68 16.73 -48.31
CA VAL A 684 7.37 15.54 -47.77
C VAL A 684 8.12 14.71 -48.82
N ASN A 685 8.24 15.21 -50.06
CA ASN A 685 8.81 14.48 -51.19
C ASN A 685 8.22 13.06 -51.34
N ALA A 686 6.89 12.95 -51.27
CA ALA A 686 6.20 11.67 -51.38
C ALA A 686 6.51 10.98 -52.71
N LYS A 687 6.71 9.66 -52.68
CA LYS A 687 7.04 8.87 -53.87
C LYS A 687 5.88 8.73 -54.85
N GLU A 688 4.65 8.82 -54.35
CA GLU A 688 3.42 8.75 -55.14
C GLU A 688 2.37 9.70 -54.55
N ARG A 689 1.20 9.76 -55.17
CA ARG A 689 0.08 10.60 -54.73
C ARG A 689 -0.58 10.01 -53.48
N PHE A 690 -0.96 10.86 -52.53
CA PHE A 690 -1.77 10.44 -51.39
C PHE A 690 -3.20 10.10 -51.82
N GLU A 691 -3.78 9.08 -51.22
CA GLU A 691 -5.18 8.67 -51.46
C GLU A 691 -6.18 9.70 -50.95
N SER A 692 -5.79 10.53 -49.96
CA SER A 692 -6.67 11.53 -49.36
C SER A 692 -5.93 12.82 -49.01
N HIS A 693 -6.51 13.96 -49.42
CA HIS A 693 -6.09 15.31 -49.05
C HIS A 693 -6.94 15.93 -47.94
N PHE A 694 -7.80 15.13 -47.28
CA PHE A 694 -8.78 15.62 -46.30
C PHE A 694 -8.17 16.55 -45.23
N MET A 695 -7.12 16.14 -44.53
CA MET A 695 -6.57 16.94 -43.42
C MET A 695 -5.89 18.22 -43.91
N THR A 696 -5.14 18.17 -45.01
CA THR A 696 -4.51 19.37 -45.58
C THR A 696 -5.54 20.37 -46.10
N ASP A 697 -6.60 19.88 -46.74
CA ASP A 697 -7.71 20.71 -47.20
C ASP A 697 -8.53 21.28 -46.03
N PHE A 698 -8.72 20.51 -44.95
CA PHE A 698 -9.33 21.00 -43.71
C PHE A 698 -8.52 22.14 -43.10
N ILE A 699 -7.21 21.95 -42.94
CA ILE A 699 -6.28 22.94 -42.37
C ILE A 699 -6.24 24.21 -43.23
N LYS A 700 -6.20 24.06 -44.55
CA LYS A 700 -6.16 25.19 -45.51
C LYS A 700 -7.51 25.89 -45.67
N GLY A 701 -8.57 25.43 -44.99
CA GLY A 701 -9.91 26.01 -45.07
C GLY A 701 -10.61 25.76 -46.42
N LYS A 702 -10.22 24.71 -47.15
CA LYS A 702 -10.82 24.35 -48.43
C LYS A 702 -12.08 23.50 -48.29
N ILE A 703 -12.28 22.88 -47.13
CA ILE A 703 -13.49 22.10 -46.81
C ILE A 703 -14.59 23.03 -46.30
N LYS A 704 -15.77 22.99 -46.95
CA LYS A 704 -16.97 23.68 -46.49
C LYS A 704 -17.56 22.99 -45.26
N ILE A 705 -17.72 23.74 -44.17
CA ILE A 705 -18.40 23.33 -42.95
C ILE A 705 -19.75 24.06 -42.92
N GLU A 706 -20.85 23.31 -42.91
CA GLU A 706 -22.20 23.87 -42.80
C GLU A 706 -22.46 24.23 -41.34
N ASN A 707 -22.64 25.51 -41.03
CA ASN A 707 -23.08 25.93 -39.70
C ASN A 707 -24.60 25.78 -39.58
N LYS A 708 -25.10 25.48 -38.38
CA LYS A 708 -26.54 25.58 -38.08
C LYS A 708 -27.01 27.00 -38.41
N THR A 709 -27.94 27.10 -39.35
CA THR A 709 -28.68 28.33 -39.65
C THR A 709 -29.41 28.79 -38.39
N ASP A 710 -29.23 30.05 -38.02
CA ASP A 710 -30.08 30.70 -37.03
C ASP A 710 -31.52 30.80 -37.55
N LEU A 711 -32.52 30.97 -36.68
CA LEU A 711 -33.96 30.99 -37.06
C LEU A 711 -34.32 32.05 -38.13
N PHE A 712 -33.41 32.98 -38.41
CA PHE A 712 -33.52 34.05 -39.41
C PHE A 712 -32.71 33.82 -40.69
N GLY A 713 -32.14 32.63 -40.91
CA GLY A 713 -31.51 32.25 -42.19
C GLY A 713 -30.11 32.83 -42.45
N ASN A 714 -29.52 33.55 -41.50
CA ASN A 714 -28.17 34.12 -41.65
C ASN A 714 -27.07 33.14 -41.20
N GLY A 715 -26.90 32.03 -41.92
CA GLY A 715 -25.76 31.14 -41.76
C GLY A 715 -24.58 31.60 -42.61
N ILE A 716 -23.53 32.19 -42.02
CA ILE A 716 -22.29 32.46 -42.75
C ILE A 716 -21.51 31.14 -42.85
N ASN A 717 -21.51 30.53 -44.04
CA ASN A 717 -20.60 29.46 -44.42
C ASN A 717 -19.17 30.03 -44.45
N LYS A 718 -18.41 29.90 -43.36
CA LYS A 718 -17.01 30.35 -43.33
C LYS A 718 -16.05 29.20 -43.61
N ASN A 719 -15.36 29.28 -44.74
CA ASN A 719 -14.13 28.56 -44.99
C ASN A 719 -13.02 29.23 -44.14
N VAL A 720 -12.69 28.65 -42.98
CA VAL A 720 -11.68 29.22 -42.07
C VAL A 720 -10.38 28.44 -42.19
N LYS A 721 -9.35 29.08 -42.76
CA LYS A 721 -7.97 28.57 -42.70
C LYS A 721 -7.54 28.53 -41.23
N ARG A 722 -6.93 27.41 -40.82
CA ARG A 722 -6.43 27.24 -39.45
C ARG A 722 -5.10 27.97 -39.27
N GLU A 723 -4.95 28.61 -38.11
CA GLU A 723 -3.74 29.31 -37.69
C GLU A 723 -3.19 28.63 -36.44
N PHE A 724 -1.95 28.16 -36.51
CA PHE A 724 -1.33 27.38 -35.45
C PHE A 724 -0.38 28.24 -34.63
N SER A 725 -0.29 27.91 -33.34
CA SER A 725 0.68 28.53 -32.46
C SER A 725 2.13 28.19 -32.85
N ASN A 726 3.08 28.91 -32.27
CA ASN A 726 4.50 28.64 -32.47
C ASN A 726 4.86 27.20 -32.08
N GLU A 727 4.36 26.70 -30.95
CA GLU A 727 4.59 25.34 -30.48
C GLU A 727 4.00 24.31 -31.45
N ALA A 728 2.78 24.54 -31.93
CA ALA A 728 2.15 23.67 -32.91
C ALA A 728 2.90 23.66 -34.25
N ASN A 729 3.36 24.82 -34.74
CA ASN A 729 4.18 24.90 -35.96
C ASN A 729 5.49 24.10 -35.82
N GLN A 730 6.15 24.16 -34.66
CA GLN A 730 7.35 23.35 -34.41
C GLN A 730 7.07 21.83 -34.43
N VAL A 731 5.89 21.40 -33.99
CA VAL A 731 5.46 19.99 -34.13
C VAL A 731 5.24 19.63 -35.60
N PHE A 732 4.59 20.49 -36.39
CA PHE A 732 4.44 20.26 -37.83
C PHE A 732 5.78 20.21 -38.55
N ASP A 733 6.71 21.11 -38.24
CA ASP A 733 8.03 21.15 -38.88
C ASP A 733 8.85 19.89 -38.59
N THR A 734 8.89 19.45 -37.33
CA THR A 734 9.59 18.21 -36.95
C THR A 734 8.91 16.96 -37.50
N GLY A 735 7.57 16.93 -37.51
CA GLY A 735 6.79 15.88 -38.15
C GLY A 735 7.05 15.79 -39.66
N LYS A 736 7.11 16.93 -40.36
CA LYS A 736 7.39 17.00 -41.79
C LYS A 736 8.76 16.43 -42.14
N GLU A 737 9.80 16.75 -41.36
CA GLU A 737 11.14 16.18 -41.56
C GLU A 737 11.15 14.65 -41.33
N LEU A 738 10.41 14.14 -40.34
CA LEU A 738 10.24 12.71 -40.15
C LEU A 738 9.54 12.03 -41.34
N TRP A 739 8.49 12.64 -41.90
CA TRP A 739 7.81 12.12 -43.09
C TRP A 739 8.71 12.16 -44.33
N LYS A 740 9.46 13.25 -44.55
CA LYS A 740 10.48 13.34 -45.61
C LYS A 740 11.49 12.21 -45.49
N TYR A 741 11.99 11.98 -44.28
CA TYR A 741 12.95 10.92 -44.03
C TYR A 741 12.35 9.55 -44.32
N TYR A 742 11.12 9.29 -43.85
CA TYR A 742 10.40 8.07 -44.18
C TYR A 742 10.28 7.88 -45.70
N HIS A 743 9.82 8.89 -46.45
CA HIS A 743 9.72 8.81 -47.91
C HIS A 743 11.07 8.69 -48.64
N SER A 744 12.20 8.94 -47.99
CA SER A 744 13.52 8.62 -48.58
C SER A 744 13.82 7.11 -48.62
N LYS A 745 13.14 6.31 -47.79
CA LYS A 745 13.42 4.87 -47.63
C LYS A 745 12.78 3.99 -48.71
N PRO A 746 13.36 2.82 -49.02
CA PRO A 746 12.76 1.88 -49.97
C PRO A 746 11.49 1.24 -49.41
N ASN A 747 10.59 0.81 -50.31
CA ASN A 747 9.36 0.06 -49.97
C ASN A 747 8.44 0.72 -48.94
N VAL A 748 8.32 2.05 -49.00
CA VAL A 748 7.48 2.82 -48.10
C VAL A 748 6.02 2.77 -48.57
N ASN A 749 5.10 2.63 -47.63
CA ASN A 749 3.69 2.89 -47.88
C ASN A 749 3.48 4.42 -47.93
N VAL A 750 3.04 4.92 -49.08
CA VAL A 750 2.87 6.36 -49.32
C VAL A 750 1.78 6.97 -48.44
N ASN A 751 0.79 6.18 -48.02
CA ASN A 751 -0.32 6.62 -47.15
C ASN A 751 -0.08 6.37 -45.65
N ALA A 752 1.17 6.14 -45.23
CA ALA A 752 1.50 5.82 -43.85
C ALA A 752 1.13 6.94 -42.86
N SER A 753 0.53 6.55 -41.73
CA SER A 753 0.34 7.42 -40.57
C SER A 753 1.61 7.51 -39.74
N LEU A 754 1.63 8.38 -38.71
CA LEU A 754 2.73 8.37 -37.72
C LEU A 754 2.91 7.00 -37.07
N TYR A 755 1.81 6.29 -36.79
CA TYR A 755 1.85 4.95 -36.20
C TYR A 755 2.57 3.99 -37.14
N ASP A 756 2.23 4.01 -38.43
CA ASP A 756 2.82 3.14 -39.45
C ASP A 756 4.30 3.47 -39.68
N ILE A 757 4.67 4.76 -39.71
CA ILE A 757 6.07 5.20 -39.80
C ILE A 757 6.87 4.68 -38.60
N ARG A 758 6.33 4.79 -37.39
CA ARG A 758 6.98 4.24 -36.19
C ARG A 758 7.10 2.73 -36.26
N GLU A 759 6.09 2.04 -36.75
CA GLU A 759 6.14 0.59 -36.93
C GLU A 759 7.21 0.17 -37.95
N TYR A 760 7.35 0.88 -39.06
CA TYR A 760 8.35 0.63 -40.09
C TYR A 760 9.78 0.64 -39.51
N PHE A 761 10.11 1.67 -38.72
CA PHE A 761 11.46 1.81 -38.17
C PHE A 761 11.69 0.97 -36.90
N GLN A 762 10.72 0.90 -36.00
CA GLN A 762 10.91 0.24 -34.70
C GLN A 762 10.65 -1.27 -34.78
N GLY A 763 9.87 -1.74 -35.75
CA GLY A 763 9.43 -3.14 -35.83
C GLY A 763 8.60 -3.58 -34.62
N ARG A 764 8.37 -4.89 -34.53
CA ARG A 764 7.65 -5.54 -33.43
C ARG A 764 8.51 -6.63 -32.79
N ASN A 765 8.30 -6.90 -31.50
CA ASN A 765 8.88 -8.05 -30.81
C ASN A 765 8.08 -9.34 -31.04
N ASP A 766 8.58 -10.46 -30.50
CA ASP A 766 7.96 -11.80 -30.60
C ASP A 766 6.52 -11.87 -30.06
N LYS A 767 6.12 -10.91 -29.23
CA LYS A 767 4.75 -10.79 -28.68
C LYS A 767 3.86 -9.86 -29.51
N GLY A 768 4.32 -9.42 -30.69
CA GLY A 768 3.61 -8.51 -31.58
C GLY A 768 3.52 -7.07 -31.07
N ARG A 769 4.27 -6.68 -30.03
CA ARG A 769 4.30 -5.29 -29.53
C ARG A 769 5.37 -4.50 -30.26
N MET A 770 5.03 -3.29 -30.68
CA MET A 770 5.98 -2.36 -31.30
C MET A 770 7.14 -2.07 -30.34
N ASN A 771 8.38 -2.12 -30.84
CA ASN A 771 9.54 -1.82 -30.02
C ASN A 771 9.58 -0.33 -29.64
N SER A 772 10.26 0.00 -28.54
CA SER A 772 10.42 1.39 -28.08
C SER A 772 11.58 2.13 -28.76
N ARG A 773 12.45 1.40 -29.46
CA ARG A 773 13.66 1.88 -30.14
C ARG A 773 13.78 1.25 -31.52
N SER A 774 14.64 1.85 -32.35
CA SER A 774 15.08 1.39 -33.66
C SER A 774 16.61 1.48 -33.73
N ASP A 775 17.22 0.68 -34.60
CA ASP A 775 18.65 0.79 -34.92
C ASP A 775 18.94 1.91 -35.93
N ASP A 776 17.91 2.55 -36.51
CA ASP A 776 18.06 3.71 -37.39
C ASP A 776 18.26 4.99 -36.55
N GLU A 777 19.52 5.41 -36.40
CA GLU A 777 19.91 6.56 -35.57
C GLU A 777 19.26 7.89 -36.01
N ILE A 778 19.15 8.12 -37.33
CA ILE A 778 18.55 9.34 -37.89
C ILE A 778 17.05 9.38 -37.60
N TYR A 779 16.35 8.24 -37.76
CA TYR A 779 14.95 8.13 -37.33
C TYR A 779 14.82 8.43 -35.83
N MET A 780 15.72 7.87 -35.00
CA MET A 780 15.70 8.07 -33.56
C MET A 780 15.90 9.54 -33.18
N GLU A 781 16.71 10.30 -33.92
CA GLU A 781 16.85 11.75 -33.76
C GLU A 781 15.53 12.47 -34.07
N PHE A 782 14.93 12.23 -35.24
CA PHE A 782 13.69 12.90 -35.65
C PHE A 782 12.51 12.57 -34.74
N ILE A 783 12.32 11.30 -34.36
CA ILE A 783 11.20 10.92 -33.48
C ILE A 783 11.39 11.45 -32.05
N SER A 784 12.63 11.57 -31.57
CA SER A 784 12.93 12.14 -30.25
C SER A 784 12.65 13.64 -30.24
N GLU A 785 13.04 14.34 -31.30
CA GLU A 785 12.76 15.77 -31.47
C GLU A 785 11.26 16.04 -31.61
N LEU A 786 10.53 15.24 -32.40
CA LEU A 786 9.07 15.33 -32.49
C LEU A 786 8.40 15.12 -31.13
N ARG A 787 8.81 14.09 -30.36
CA ARG A 787 8.29 13.84 -29.00
C ARG A 787 8.57 15.02 -28.07
N ARG A 788 9.76 15.62 -28.16
CA ARG A 788 10.15 16.80 -27.36
C ARG A 788 9.25 18.00 -27.68
N LYS A 789 9.03 18.30 -28.96
CA LYS A 789 8.12 19.39 -29.39
C LYS A 789 6.67 19.12 -29.00
N LEU A 790 6.23 17.88 -29.13
CA LEU A 790 4.89 17.46 -28.71
C LEU A 790 4.69 17.64 -27.20
N ASN A 791 5.71 17.35 -26.39
CA ASN A 791 5.68 17.61 -24.94
C ASN A 791 5.62 19.10 -24.62
N SER A 792 6.37 19.95 -25.34
CA SER A 792 6.29 21.41 -25.16
C SER A 792 4.89 21.95 -25.51
N LEU A 793 4.28 21.46 -26.60
CA LEU A 793 2.89 21.78 -26.93
C LEU A 793 1.93 21.27 -25.84
N ALA A 794 2.17 20.08 -25.30
CA ALA A 794 1.35 19.52 -24.25
C ALA A 794 1.39 20.36 -22.96
N ASP A 795 2.56 20.84 -22.56
CA ASP A 795 2.71 21.70 -21.39
C ASP A 795 2.00 23.05 -21.54
N LYS A 796 1.89 23.56 -22.78
CA LYS A 796 1.06 24.73 -23.08
C LYS A 796 -0.45 24.44 -22.98
N ILE A 797 -0.89 23.26 -23.41
CA ILE A 797 -2.31 22.88 -23.42
C ILE A 797 -2.82 22.58 -21.99
N LYS A 798 -2.02 21.91 -21.14
CA LYS A 798 -2.45 21.42 -19.81
C LYS A 798 -3.13 22.49 -18.93
N PRO A 799 -2.58 23.71 -18.74
CA PRO A 799 -3.26 24.74 -17.93
C PRO A 799 -4.63 25.17 -18.49
N LYS A 800 -4.78 25.14 -19.83
CA LYS A 800 -6.06 25.49 -20.47
C LYS A 800 -7.16 24.45 -20.20
N ILE A 801 -6.81 23.22 -19.85
CA ILE A 801 -7.78 22.17 -19.47
C ILE A 801 -8.55 22.58 -18.20
N PHE A 802 -7.82 23.05 -17.19
CA PHE A 802 -8.41 23.55 -15.95
C PHE A 802 -9.14 24.87 -16.18
N LYS A 803 -8.51 25.81 -16.93
CA LYS A 803 -9.12 27.11 -17.29
C LYS A 803 -10.48 26.96 -18.00
N HIS A 804 -10.62 25.97 -18.88
CA HIS A 804 -11.86 25.71 -19.63
C HIS A 804 -12.80 24.72 -18.91
N GLY A 805 -12.54 24.40 -17.64
CA GLY A 805 -13.44 23.62 -16.79
C GLY A 805 -13.51 22.13 -17.13
N PHE A 806 -12.58 21.58 -17.92
CA PHE A 806 -12.57 20.15 -18.22
C PHE A 806 -12.15 19.28 -17.01
N LEU A 807 -11.41 19.85 -16.06
CA LEU A 807 -11.03 19.22 -14.80
C LEU A 807 -11.15 20.24 -13.67
N LYS A 808 -11.41 19.77 -12.45
CA LYS A 808 -11.29 20.59 -11.24
C LYS A 808 -9.83 20.60 -10.77
N GLU A 809 -9.42 21.72 -10.18
CA GLU A 809 -8.15 21.88 -9.48
C GLU A 809 -8.15 21.20 -8.10
#